data_AF-A0A3N6GXW5-F1
#
_entry.id   AF-A0A3N6GXW5-F1
#
_cell.length_a   1.000
_cell.length_b   1.000
_cell.length_c   1.000
_cell.angle_alpha   90.00
_cell.angle_beta   90.00
_cell.angle_gamma   90.00
#
_symmetry.space_group_name_H-M   'P 1'
#
loop_
_entity.id
_entity.type
_entity.pdbx_description
1 polymer ?
#
loop_
_entity_poly.entity_id
_entity_poly.type
_entity_poly.pdbx_seq_one_letter_code
_entity_poly.pdbx_strand_id
1 'polypeptide(L)'
;MKRRAWLTVGAVVLGGAGVVTAAVASPGTDPVRDGLKPRKAEVHSLGFKGTGSEKRDVPRTSTEPFSLVGVTWANPDAEIEGRAEVRTRNRETGEWGNWLEVHLDQHLAEKRDAKADLPGMSEPLWVGPSDAVEGRVLRADGTSSAGLPKGLELTLVDPGVTAKEAKAPGADAQPAAYALDETATPAPAAAATETATASPTPTDAATQTASTSATPTDTVTPTVTPTATPTPTTPTAPPSTVTRPPMTLRTSWGPDKSLATNYSDPEYIDRIQAVFVHHTADSNNYSCSESPAMIRAIYAYHVTPRPGYEGWKDIGYNFLVDKCGQIFEGREGGADLPVLGAHTYGFNSYSTSVALLGDFETGKPSRAALDSAARVAAWKLGQYGVSPSGTVTLTAAADTGKYKAGEKATLNTLSGHRDGFATLCPGVNLYGKLPAIRKFASGAGSNSAIPTADFNRDGITDLVVGTPKVASSDGSVHILPGSTDGPVAAARRTLNQSSPGVPGTSESDDRFGSSTAYGDLNGDGFADLIVGAPGENGVTGQANTGSVTALYGPGLTTGKLYWTNSSTRTADEGLGTTVTAGDFNADGKADIFSVAPGAPGRWYAWDSATGAGTRGYLNTATSYTGRVSYSSASSGDFNDDGYADVAVSFRDTAGKGRLVWLKGSPTGLQRVGMLTAPGGRSLASGDLNGDGYTDLAVGQPSATESGHTAVGGAVTAVFGSSTGLTSTGTKTVHQDTTSVPGLGESGDDMGASVSIGDVDLDGYADILAGLPGENVTRSDVSYVNAGSTLLLRSTSTGPTGTGAVIYSQDTKGVPGSSERDDRFGSAVSLTDLSGYGRADVAIGAEGEDAGNGTVLQLDNSSTSGIVTTSGVFYGLAELGTPAAARIGKVLHP
;
A
#
# COMPACT_ATOMS: atom_id res chain seq x y z
N MET A 1 36.85 -19.59 -10.96
CA MET A 1 38.32 -19.58 -11.16
C MET A 1 38.90 -18.26 -10.64
N LYS A 2 40.10 -18.30 -10.05
CA LYS A 2 40.76 -17.25 -9.24
C LYS A 2 40.76 -15.85 -9.88
N ARG A 3 40.31 -14.81 -9.15
CA ARG A 3 40.51 -13.39 -9.50
C ARG A 3 41.61 -12.79 -8.61
N ARG A 4 42.59 -12.14 -9.24
CA ARG A 4 43.70 -11.40 -8.61
C ARG A 4 43.27 -9.96 -8.36
N ALA A 5 43.45 -9.46 -7.14
CA ALA A 5 43.29 -8.05 -6.80
C ALA A 5 44.55 -7.26 -7.20
N TRP A 6 44.36 -6.08 -7.79
CA TRP A 6 45.44 -5.10 -8.03
C TRP A 6 45.28 -3.95 -7.03
N LEU A 7 46.31 -3.75 -6.20
CA LEU A 7 46.47 -2.60 -5.31
C LEU A 7 47.16 -1.48 -6.09
N THR A 8 46.55 -0.30 -6.17
CA THR A 8 47.22 0.92 -6.64
C THR A 8 47.47 1.81 -5.43
N VAL A 9 48.74 1.98 -5.06
CA VAL A 9 49.20 2.87 -3.98
C VAL A 9 49.70 4.16 -4.59
N GLY A 10 48.99 5.26 -4.39
CA GLY A 10 49.47 6.61 -4.67
C GLY A 10 50.03 7.24 -3.39
N ALA A 11 51.35 7.43 -3.32
CA ALA A 11 51.99 8.11 -2.21
C ALA A 11 52.04 9.63 -2.47
N VAL A 12 51.44 10.43 -1.59
CA VAL A 12 51.73 11.86 -1.46
C VAL A 12 52.24 12.11 -0.05
N VAL A 13 53.51 12.51 0.06
CA VAL A 13 54.15 12.89 1.30
C VAL A 13 54.23 14.42 1.35
N LEU A 14 53.40 15.06 2.18
CA LEU A 14 53.68 16.34 2.82
C LEU A 14 52.96 16.37 4.19
N GLY A 15 53.72 16.68 5.24
CA GLY A 15 53.43 16.26 6.61
C GLY A 15 52.43 17.11 7.41
N GLY A 16 51.85 16.46 8.43
CA GLY A 16 51.09 17.08 9.52
C GLY A 16 49.75 16.38 9.78
N ALA A 17 49.74 15.39 10.69
CA ALA A 17 48.58 14.77 11.34
C ALA A 17 47.30 14.53 10.49
N GLY A 18 47.20 13.36 9.86
CA GLY A 18 46.02 12.94 9.09
C GLY A 18 45.46 11.59 9.55
N VAL A 19 44.15 11.56 9.81
CA VAL A 19 43.31 10.37 10.01
C VAL A 19 43.33 9.53 8.73
N VAL A 20 43.53 8.21 8.84
CA VAL A 20 43.42 7.28 7.72
C VAL A 20 41.96 6.86 7.57
N THR A 21 41.22 7.51 6.68
CA THR A 21 39.92 7.02 6.19
C THR A 21 40.17 5.99 5.09
N ALA A 22 39.82 4.73 5.35
CA ALA A 22 39.76 3.69 4.33
C ALA A 22 38.40 3.76 3.63
N ALA A 23 38.32 4.47 2.51
CA ALA A 23 37.19 4.37 1.60
C ALA A 23 37.37 3.11 0.74
N VAL A 24 36.52 2.10 0.94
CA VAL A 24 36.42 0.96 0.02
C VAL A 24 35.59 1.42 -1.18
N ALA A 25 36.28 1.83 -2.24
CA ALA A 25 35.62 2.07 -3.53
C ALA A 25 35.25 0.73 -4.17
N SER A 26 33.96 0.41 -4.20
CA SER A 26 33.42 -0.64 -5.07
C SER A 26 33.70 -0.25 -6.53
N PRO A 27 34.32 -1.12 -7.34
CA PRO A 27 34.61 -0.79 -8.73
C PRO A 27 33.31 -0.76 -9.53
N GLY A 28 32.88 0.44 -9.90
CA GLY A 28 31.84 0.65 -10.89
C GLY A 28 32.37 0.37 -12.29
N THR A 29 31.62 -0.46 -13.04
CA THR A 29 31.19 -0.24 -14.43
C THR A 29 30.21 -1.37 -14.78
N ASP A 30 28.96 -1.25 -14.37
CA ASP A 30 27.87 -2.10 -14.85
C ASP A 30 27.14 -1.40 -16.01
N PRO A 31 26.85 -2.09 -17.13
CA PRO A 31 26.22 -1.51 -18.31
C PRO A 31 24.70 -1.22 -18.15
N VAL A 32 24.19 -1.14 -16.92
CA VAL A 32 22.74 -1.04 -16.64
C VAL A 32 22.27 0.38 -16.26
N ARG A 33 23.18 1.35 -16.10
CA ARG A 33 22.81 2.65 -15.50
C ARG A 33 22.79 3.82 -16.48
N ASP A 34 22.38 3.55 -17.72
CA ASP A 34 21.86 4.58 -18.62
C ASP A 34 20.39 4.80 -18.20
N GLY A 35 20.06 5.97 -17.63
CA GLY A 35 18.70 6.30 -17.19
C GLY A 35 17.65 5.89 -18.22
N LEU A 36 16.57 5.25 -17.78
CA LEU A 36 15.51 4.70 -18.63
C LEU A 36 15.08 5.74 -19.66
N LYS A 37 15.46 5.57 -20.93
CA LYS A 37 15.08 6.50 -21.99
C LYS A 37 13.63 6.27 -22.38
N PRO A 38 12.81 7.31 -22.57
CA PRO A 38 11.45 7.15 -23.07
C PRO A 38 11.46 6.38 -24.39
N ARG A 39 10.59 5.39 -24.51
CA ARG A 39 10.47 4.52 -25.68
C ARG A 39 9.06 3.97 -25.79
N LYS A 40 8.61 3.74 -27.02
CA LYS A 40 7.26 3.24 -27.30
C LYS A 40 7.11 1.77 -26.95
N ALA A 41 5.86 1.34 -26.80
CA ALA A 41 5.53 -0.07 -26.69
C ALA A 41 5.71 -0.75 -28.05
N GLU A 42 6.19 -2.00 -28.04
CA GLU A 42 6.45 -2.79 -29.23
C GLU A 42 5.92 -4.21 -29.06
N VAL A 43 5.38 -4.78 -30.13
CA VAL A 43 4.83 -6.14 -30.14
C VAL A 43 5.48 -6.91 -31.27
N HIS A 44 6.02 -8.08 -30.96
CA HIS A 44 6.66 -8.95 -31.94
C HIS A 44 6.17 -10.39 -31.80
N SER A 45 6.16 -11.12 -32.91
CA SER A 45 5.68 -12.50 -32.97
C SER A 45 6.79 -13.48 -33.33
N LEU A 46 6.78 -14.65 -32.68
CA LEU A 46 7.59 -15.81 -33.07
C LEU A 46 6.69 -17.00 -33.36
N GLY A 47 6.68 -17.43 -34.63
CA GLY A 47 5.93 -18.61 -35.03
C GLY A 47 6.50 -19.88 -34.42
N PHE A 48 5.62 -20.71 -33.84
CA PHE A 48 6.01 -22.04 -33.41
C PHE A 48 6.38 -22.92 -34.61
N LYS A 49 7.57 -23.52 -34.57
CA LYS A 49 8.09 -24.37 -35.65
C LYS A 49 7.72 -25.84 -35.41
N GLY A 50 7.73 -26.62 -36.49
CA GLY A 50 7.47 -28.07 -36.48
C GLY A 50 6.17 -28.48 -37.20
N THR A 51 6.23 -29.59 -37.95
CA THR A 51 5.10 -30.18 -38.68
C THR A 51 4.50 -31.40 -37.97
N GLY A 52 5.03 -31.79 -36.82
CA GLY A 52 4.55 -32.92 -36.01
C GLY A 52 3.29 -32.56 -35.21
N SER A 53 2.40 -33.53 -35.00
CA SER A 53 1.13 -33.38 -34.29
C SER A 53 1.23 -33.45 -32.75
N GLU A 54 2.44 -33.66 -32.22
CA GLU A 54 2.71 -33.98 -30.80
C GLU A 54 3.27 -32.80 -30.01
N LYS A 55 4.07 -31.94 -30.65
CA LYS A 55 4.72 -30.78 -30.05
C LYS A 55 4.99 -29.74 -31.12
N ARG A 56 4.75 -28.49 -30.78
CA ARG A 56 5.28 -27.33 -31.50
C ARG A 56 6.14 -26.52 -30.56
N ASP A 57 7.27 -26.02 -31.04
CA ASP A 57 8.21 -25.27 -30.21
C ASP A 57 8.82 -24.04 -30.89
N VAL A 58 9.18 -23.10 -30.03
CA VAL A 58 10.10 -22.01 -30.31
C VAL A 58 11.38 -22.35 -29.54
N PRO A 59 12.47 -22.74 -30.22
CA PRO A 59 13.73 -23.03 -29.54
C PRO A 59 14.27 -21.76 -28.87
N ARG A 60 15.27 -21.88 -28.00
CA ARG A 60 15.95 -20.71 -27.39
C ARG A 60 16.33 -19.70 -28.45
N THR A 61 15.63 -18.57 -28.43
CA THR A 61 15.74 -17.53 -29.44
C THR A 61 15.99 -16.22 -28.71
N SER A 62 17.11 -15.56 -29.02
CA SER A 62 17.31 -14.16 -28.60
C SER A 62 16.39 -13.25 -29.37
N THR A 63 15.84 -12.26 -28.69
CA THR A 63 14.81 -11.36 -29.21
C THR A 63 15.18 -9.92 -28.90
N GLU A 64 14.38 -8.99 -29.42
CA GLU A 64 14.30 -7.65 -28.84
C GLU A 64 13.72 -7.73 -27.41
N PRO A 65 13.89 -6.70 -26.57
CA PRO A 65 13.34 -6.70 -25.22
C PRO A 65 11.82 -6.92 -25.21
N PHE A 66 11.33 -7.62 -24.19
CA PHE A 66 9.90 -7.79 -23.91
C PHE A 66 9.72 -8.06 -22.42
N SER A 67 8.49 -7.89 -21.92
CA SER A 67 8.15 -8.22 -20.53
C SER A 67 6.89 -9.07 -20.37
N LEU A 68 6.14 -9.28 -21.45
CA LEU A 68 4.91 -10.06 -21.45
C LEU A 68 4.88 -11.02 -22.64
N VAL A 69 4.34 -12.22 -22.43
CA VAL A 69 4.20 -13.27 -23.43
C VAL A 69 2.76 -13.74 -23.52
N GLY A 70 2.22 -13.88 -24.72
CA GLY A 70 0.96 -14.57 -24.97
C GLY A 70 1.10 -15.59 -26.09
N VAL A 71 0.08 -16.45 -26.25
CA VAL A 71 -0.02 -17.42 -27.34
C VAL A 71 -1.24 -17.07 -28.17
N THR A 72 -1.07 -17.00 -29.49
CA THR A 72 -2.18 -16.73 -30.42
C THR A 72 -2.24 -17.75 -31.56
N TRP A 73 -3.43 -17.96 -32.13
CA TRP A 73 -3.66 -18.91 -33.22
C TRP A 73 -4.81 -18.47 -34.15
N ALA A 74 -4.85 -19.03 -35.36
CA ALA A 74 -5.66 -18.47 -36.45
C ALA A 74 -7.18 -18.70 -36.35
N ASN A 75 -7.64 -19.81 -35.76
CA ASN A 75 -9.07 -20.13 -35.64
C ASN A 75 -9.49 -20.02 -34.17
N PRO A 76 -10.35 -19.06 -33.78
CA PRO A 76 -10.73 -18.86 -32.39
C PRO A 76 -11.52 -20.07 -31.86
N ASP A 77 -12.32 -20.71 -32.71
CA ASP A 77 -13.11 -21.89 -32.31
C ASP A 77 -12.26 -23.16 -32.17
N ALA A 78 -10.96 -23.11 -32.51
CA ALA A 78 -10.07 -24.24 -32.30
C ALA A 78 -9.53 -24.24 -30.86
N GLU A 79 -9.97 -25.21 -30.07
CA GLU A 79 -9.40 -25.45 -28.74
C GLU A 79 -7.97 -25.98 -28.83
N ILE A 80 -7.10 -25.48 -27.98
CA ILE A 80 -5.78 -26.07 -27.77
C ILE A 80 -5.91 -27.10 -26.65
N GLU A 81 -6.03 -28.37 -27.03
CA GLU A 81 -6.00 -29.48 -26.08
C GLU A 81 -4.56 -29.71 -25.56
N GLY A 82 -4.18 -29.01 -24.50
CA GLY A 82 -2.84 -29.10 -23.94
C GLY A 82 -2.46 -27.97 -23.00
N ARG A 83 -1.15 -27.88 -22.72
CA ARG A 83 -0.52 -26.77 -21.98
C ARG A 83 0.45 -26.04 -22.89
N ALA A 84 0.41 -24.72 -22.87
CA ALA A 84 1.46 -23.88 -23.44
C ALA A 84 2.40 -23.50 -22.30
N GLU A 85 3.70 -23.68 -22.52
CA GLU A 85 4.72 -23.33 -21.54
C GLU A 85 5.79 -22.46 -22.20
N VAL A 86 6.26 -21.47 -21.47
CA VAL A 86 7.35 -20.58 -21.88
C VAL A 86 8.40 -20.50 -20.79
N ARG A 87 9.64 -20.23 -21.16
CA ARG A 87 10.67 -19.73 -20.26
C ARG A 87 11.44 -18.64 -20.94
N THR A 88 11.91 -17.66 -20.17
CA THR A 88 12.61 -16.49 -20.70
C THR A 88 13.98 -16.37 -20.10
N ARG A 89 14.83 -15.57 -20.73
CA ARG A 89 16.09 -15.11 -20.15
C ARG A 89 15.86 -13.72 -19.58
N ASN A 90 16.08 -13.57 -18.27
CA ASN A 90 16.04 -12.28 -17.61
C ASN A 90 17.14 -11.39 -18.21
N ARG A 91 16.77 -10.17 -18.60
CA ARG A 91 17.65 -9.24 -19.31
C ARG A 91 18.80 -8.73 -18.44
N GLU A 92 18.58 -8.63 -17.13
CA GLU A 92 19.55 -8.07 -16.17
C GLU A 92 20.55 -9.13 -15.71
N THR A 93 20.06 -10.29 -15.29
CA THR A 93 20.90 -11.37 -14.78
C THR A 93 21.51 -12.23 -15.89
N GLY A 94 20.89 -12.24 -17.08
CA GLY A 94 21.23 -13.13 -18.19
C GLY A 94 20.89 -14.60 -17.93
N GLU A 95 20.16 -14.90 -16.85
CA GLU A 95 19.79 -16.26 -16.45
C GLU A 95 18.46 -16.69 -17.06
N TRP A 96 18.34 -17.98 -17.38
CA TRP A 96 17.09 -18.57 -17.86
C TRP A 96 16.20 -18.96 -16.68
N GLY A 97 14.94 -18.54 -16.73
CA GLY A 97 13.93 -18.92 -15.75
C GLY A 97 13.44 -20.36 -15.90
N ASN A 98 12.54 -20.72 -14.98
CA ASN A 98 11.78 -21.97 -15.03
C ASN A 98 10.72 -21.94 -16.14
N TRP A 99 10.17 -23.11 -16.48
CA TRP A 99 8.99 -23.18 -17.34
C TRP A 99 7.77 -22.62 -16.59
N LEU A 100 7.07 -21.70 -17.23
CA LEU A 100 5.83 -21.09 -16.78
C LEU A 100 4.71 -21.48 -17.75
N GLU A 101 3.54 -21.81 -17.22
CA GLU A 101 2.36 -22.10 -18.04
C GLU A 101 1.71 -20.80 -18.50
N VAL A 102 1.27 -20.76 -19.76
CA VAL A 102 0.45 -19.68 -20.33
C VAL A 102 -0.97 -20.20 -20.42
N HIS A 103 -1.90 -19.58 -19.69
CA HIS A 103 -3.28 -20.05 -19.61
C HIS A 103 -4.01 -19.85 -20.94
N LEU A 104 -4.57 -20.94 -21.47
CA LEU A 104 -5.17 -20.98 -22.81
C LEU A 104 -6.69 -20.73 -22.81
N ASP A 105 -7.23 -20.19 -21.71
CA ASP A 105 -8.62 -19.74 -21.64
C ASP A 105 -8.86 -18.69 -22.75
N GLN A 106 -9.97 -18.84 -23.48
CA GLN A 106 -10.27 -17.94 -24.59
C GLN A 106 -11.01 -16.70 -24.11
N HIS A 107 -10.40 -15.53 -24.29
CA HIS A 107 -11.09 -14.25 -24.16
C HIS A 107 -11.70 -13.80 -25.48
N LEU A 108 -13.02 -14.00 -25.61
CA LEU A 108 -13.79 -13.55 -26.77
C LEU A 108 -14.37 -12.15 -26.51
N ALA A 109 -14.04 -11.20 -27.40
CA ALA A 109 -14.75 -9.92 -27.46
C ALA A 109 -16.14 -10.09 -28.07
N GLU A 110 -17.12 -9.25 -27.69
CA GLU A 110 -18.46 -9.31 -28.29
C GLU A 110 -18.42 -8.91 -29.78
N LYS A 111 -19.35 -9.43 -30.59
CA LYS A 111 -19.46 -9.13 -32.05
C LYS A 111 -19.54 -7.63 -32.39
N ARG A 112 -19.77 -6.76 -31.41
CA ARG A 112 -19.77 -5.28 -31.56
C ARG A 112 -18.37 -4.67 -31.41
N ASP A 113 -17.48 -5.32 -30.67
CA ASP A 113 -16.08 -4.90 -30.47
C ASP A 113 -15.14 -5.48 -31.53
N ALA A 114 -15.51 -6.60 -32.16
CA ALA A 114 -14.75 -7.21 -33.25
C ALA A 114 -15.67 -7.70 -34.38
N LYS A 115 -15.33 -7.36 -35.64
CA LYS A 115 -15.90 -8.06 -36.80
C LYS A 115 -15.44 -9.53 -36.78
N ALA A 116 -16.30 -10.41 -37.26
CA ALA A 116 -16.08 -11.85 -37.35
C ALA A 116 -14.69 -12.17 -37.95
N ASP A 117 -14.02 -13.17 -37.37
CA ASP A 117 -12.64 -13.67 -37.64
C ASP A 117 -11.58 -13.31 -36.56
N LEU A 118 -11.96 -13.26 -35.27
CA LEU A 118 -11.00 -13.13 -34.16
C LEU A 118 -9.96 -14.28 -34.17
N PRO A 119 -8.67 -14.07 -33.97
CA PRO A 119 -7.74 -15.16 -33.68
C PRO A 119 -8.02 -15.65 -32.26
N GLY A 120 -7.73 -16.92 -32.00
CA GLY A 120 -7.72 -17.38 -30.63
C GLY A 120 -6.50 -16.81 -29.90
N MET A 121 -6.69 -16.40 -28.66
CA MET A 121 -5.69 -15.73 -27.83
C MET A 121 -5.73 -16.32 -26.43
N SER A 122 -4.55 -16.57 -25.87
CA SER A 122 -4.39 -16.95 -24.47
C SER A 122 -4.53 -15.73 -23.57
N GLU A 123 -4.65 -15.97 -22.27
CA GLU A 123 -4.30 -14.96 -21.28
C GLU A 123 -2.82 -14.57 -21.46
N PRO A 124 -2.48 -13.28 -21.36
CA PRO A 124 -1.10 -12.86 -21.37
C PRO A 124 -0.40 -13.22 -20.05
N LEU A 125 0.91 -13.42 -20.10
CA LEU A 125 1.74 -13.76 -18.95
C LEU A 125 2.90 -12.77 -18.82
N TRP A 126 2.93 -12.02 -17.73
CA TRP A 126 4.06 -11.20 -17.32
C TRP A 126 5.25 -12.07 -16.89
N VAL A 127 6.37 -11.85 -17.55
CA VAL A 127 7.63 -12.57 -17.37
C VAL A 127 8.78 -11.67 -16.88
N GLY A 128 8.48 -10.38 -16.65
CA GLY A 128 9.47 -9.35 -16.34
C GLY A 128 10.44 -9.07 -17.50
N PRO A 129 11.37 -8.09 -17.34
CA PRO A 129 12.29 -7.69 -18.39
C PRO A 129 13.12 -8.87 -18.96
N SER A 130 12.87 -9.21 -20.22
CA SER A 130 13.41 -10.39 -20.88
C SER A 130 13.97 -10.05 -22.27
N ASP A 131 14.97 -10.81 -22.74
CA ASP A 131 15.61 -10.62 -24.05
C ASP A 131 15.85 -11.92 -24.84
N ALA A 132 15.30 -13.03 -24.36
CA ALA A 132 15.23 -14.29 -25.07
C ALA A 132 14.06 -15.13 -24.57
N VAL A 133 13.52 -15.99 -25.43
CA VAL A 133 12.41 -16.89 -25.11
C VAL A 133 12.64 -18.30 -25.63
N GLU A 134 12.04 -19.27 -24.96
CA GLU A 134 11.82 -20.63 -25.44
C GLU A 134 10.37 -20.99 -25.10
N GLY A 135 9.65 -21.55 -26.07
CA GLY A 135 8.24 -21.89 -25.90
C GLY A 135 7.93 -23.29 -26.40
N ARG A 136 6.93 -23.94 -25.80
CA ARG A 136 6.41 -25.22 -26.26
C ARG A 136 4.90 -25.30 -26.02
N VAL A 137 4.19 -25.94 -26.95
CA VAL A 137 2.81 -26.39 -26.72
C VAL A 137 2.81 -27.90 -26.70
N LEU A 138 2.37 -28.48 -25.58
CA LEU A 138 2.36 -29.92 -25.31
C LEU A 138 0.92 -30.38 -25.08
N ARG A 139 0.54 -31.56 -25.55
CA ARG A 139 -0.75 -32.17 -25.15
C ARG A 139 -0.74 -32.62 -23.70
N ALA A 140 -1.94 -32.73 -23.13
CA ALA A 140 -2.16 -33.25 -21.78
C ALA A 140 -1.76 -34.72 -21.60
N ASP A 141 -1.80 -35.55 -22.66
CA ASP A 141 -1.58 -37.01 -22.61
C ASP A 141 -0.28 -37.49 -23.30
N GLY A 142 0.45 -36.59 -23.97
CA GLY A 142 1.66 -36.91 -24.71
C GLY A 142 1.47 -37.73 -26.00
N THR A 143 0.24 -37.92 -26.51
CA THR A 143 -0.03 -38.71 -27.74
C THR A 143 -0.58 -37.89 -28.92
N SER A 144 -0.64 -38.46 -30.12
CA SER A 144 -1.05 -37.79 -31.37
C SER A 144 -2.34 -38.33 -31.99
N SER A 145 -3.44 -37.55 -31.95
CA SER A 145 -4.39 -37.47 -33.09
C SER A 145 -5.30 -36.23 -33.02
N ALA A 146 -5.53 -35.59 -34.18
CA ALA A 146 -6.02 -34.22 -34.41
C ALA A 146 -5.04 -33.10 -33.97
N GLY A 147 -4.51 -32.33 -34.93
CA GLY A 147 -3.31 -31.48 -34.73
C GLY A 147 -3.59 -30.13 -34.05
N LEU A 148 -2.58 -29.60 -33.34
CA LEU A 148 -2.58 -28.25 -32.75
C LEU A 148 -3.02 -27.17 -33.78
N PRO A 149 -3.73 -26.10 -33.34
CA PRO A 149 -4.23 -25.06 -34.25
C PRO A 149 -3.16 -24.50 -35.19
N LYS A 150 -3.57 -24.13 -36.41
CA LYS A 150 -2.68 -23.47 -37.37
C LYS A 150 -2.39 -22.04 -36.92
N GLY A 151 -1.23 -21.53 -37.32
CA GLY A 151 -0.83 -20.16 -37.01
C GLY A 151 -0.52 -19.92 -35.53
N LEU A 152 -0.05 -20.95 -34.80
CA LEU A 152 0.42 -20.78 -33.43
C LEU A 152 1.65 -19.87 -33.40
N GLU A 153 1.57 -18.79 -32.65
CA GLU A 153 2.64 -17.80 -32.45
C GLU A 153 2.77 -17.43 -30.97
N LEU A 154 4.01 -17.26 -30.51
CA LEU A 154 4.30 -16.49 -29.30
C LEU A 154 4.21 -15.01 -29.65
N THR A 155 3.39 -14.27 -28.92
CA THR A 155 3.37 -12.81 -28.94
C THR A 155 4.20 -12.30 -27.78
N LEU A 156 5.20 -11.48 -28.08
CA LEU A 156 6.10 -10.90 -27.11
C LEU A 156 5.85 -9.39 -27.10
N VAL A 157 5.58 -8.85 -25.91
CA VAL A 157 5.18 -7.45 -25.74
C VAL A 157 6.18 -6.73 -24.87
N ASP A 158 6.71 -5.65 -25.41
CA ASP A 158 7.46 -4.65 -24.68
C ASP A 158 6.51 -3.49 -24.29
N PRO A 159 6.29 -3.22 -22.99
CA PRO A 159 5.37 -2.17 -22.55
C PRO A 159 5.86 -0.73 -22.83
N GLY A 160 7.10 -0.56 -23.27
CA GLY A 160 7.71 0.76 -23.41
C GLY A 160 8.02 1.44 -22.07
N VAL A 161 8.59 2.64 -22.15
CA VAL A 161 8.90 3.51 -21.00
C VAL A 161 8.33 4.89 -21.27
N THR A 162 7.48 5.36 -20.37
CA THR A 162 6.88 6.69 -20.44
C THR A 162 7.90 7.78 -20.09
N ALA A 163 7.63 9.03 -20.49
CA ALA A 163 8.45 10.16 -20.09
C ALA A 163 8.44 10.42 -18.57
N LYS A 164 7.39 9.96 -17.86
CA LYS A 164 7.29 10.06 -16.39
C LYS A 164 8.22 9.05 -15.73
N GLU A 165 8.16 7.78 -16.13
CA GLU A 165 9.04 6.72 -15.60
C GLU A 165 10.51 7.04 -15.88
N ALA A 166 10.82 7.60 -17.05
CA ALA A 166 12.16 8.06 -17.40
C ALA A 166 12.72 9.19 -16.51
N LYS A 167 11.83 9.92 -15.83
CA LYS A 167 12.15 11.04 -14.92
C LYS A 167 12.00 10.69 -13.45
N ALA A 168 11.36 9.56 -13.12
CA ALA A 168 11.24 9.11 -11.76
C ALA A 168 12.66 8.91 -11.20
N PRO A 169 12.96 9.42 -9.99
CA PRO A 169 14.31 9.35 -9.45
C PRO A 169 14.66 7.89 -9.13
N GLY A 170 15.28 7.20 -10.08
CA GLY A 170 16.06 6.00 -9.79
C GLY A 170 17.37 6.45 -9.16
N ALA A 171 17.45 6.47 -7.82
CA ALA A 171 18.64 6.64 -6.96
C ALA A 171 19.67 7.77 -7.25
N ASP A 172 19.55 8.54 -8.33
CA ASP A 172 20.45 9.62 -8.74
C ASP A 172 19.68 10.93 -8.88
N ALA A 173 19.35 11.57 -7.75
CA ALA A 173 18.90 12.96 -7.73
C ALA A 173 19.95 13.85 -7.05
N GLN A 174 20.78 14.51 -7.85
CA GLN A 174 21.31 15.82 -7.48
C GLN A 174 20.13 16.82 -7.48
N PRO A 175 20.08 17.78 -6.53
CA PRO A 175 18.91 18.62 -6.31
C PRO A 175 18.65 19.54 -7.51
N ALA A 176 17.61 19.24 -8.29
CA ALA A 176 17.09 20.16 -9.30
C ALA A 176 15.98 21.01 -8.67
N ALA A 177 16.25 22.31 -8.53
CA ALA A 177 15.24 23.31 -8.25
C ALA A 177 14.15 23.26 -9.34
N TYR A 178 12.92 22.94 -8.98
CA TYR A 178 11.80 22.96 -9.91
C TYR A 178 11.37 24.41 -10.17
N ALA A 179 11.55 24.84 -11.41
CA ALA A 179 10.99 26.08 -11.94
C ALA A 179 9.47 25.90 -12.13
N LEU A 180 8.72 26.85 -11.58
CA LEU A 180 7.29 27.04 -11.79
C LEU A 180 7.03 27.43 -13.25
N ASP A 181 6.00 26.86 -13.85
CA ASP A 181 5.34 27.48 -15.00
C ASP A 181 4.17 28.32 -14.49
N GLU A 182 4.29 29.63 -14.66
CA GLU A 182 3.26 30.62 -14.36
C GLU A 182 2.04 30.42 -15.26
N THR A 183 0.83 30.57 -14.72
CA THR A 183 -0.14 31.60 -15.16
C THR A 183 -1.45 31.47 -14.40
N ALA A 184 -1.74 32.46 -13.55
CA ALA A 184 -3.03 33.14 -13.43
C ALA A 184 -2.96 34.13 -12.25
N THR A 185 -2.55 35.36 -12.55
CA THR A 185 -2.59 36.49 -11.64
C THR A 185 -4.04 36.90 -11.36
N PRO A 186 -4.49 37.02 -10.09
CA PRO A 186 -5.60 37.90 -9.74
C PRO A 186 -5.03 39.24 -9.27
N ALA A 187 -5.54 40.33 -9.85
CA ALA A 187 -5.25 41.70 -9.46
C ALA A 187 -5.72 42.01 -8.01
N PRO A 188 -5.08 42.96 -7.30
CA PRO A 188 -5.31 43.17 -5.87
C PRO A 188 -6.56 44.02 -5.62
N ALA A 189 -7.46 43.55 -4.74
CA ALA A 189 -8.53 44.35 -4.18
C ALA A 189 -8.11 44.93 -2.83
N ALA A 190 -8.29 46.24 -2.72
CA ALA A 190 -7.78 47.12 -1.67
C ALA A 190 -8.38 46.88 -0.28
N ALA A 191 -7.59 47.27 0.72
CA ALA A 191 -7.95 47.38 2.11
C ALA A 191 -9.18 48.27 2.35
N ALA A 192 -10.01 47.87 3.31
CA ALA A 192 -10.90 48.77 4.04
C ALA A 192 -10.91 48.39 5.53
N THR A 193 -10.63 49.39 6.35
CA THR A 193 -10.63 49.40 7.82
C THR A 193 -12.02 49.74 8.36
N GLU A 194 -12.22 49.50 9.65
CA GLU A 194 -13.31 50.00 10.54
C GLU A 194 -14.63 49.22 10.53
N THR A 195 -15.41 49.06 11.61
CA THR A 195 -15.31 49.25 13.07
C THR A 195 -16.54 48.51 13.65
N ALA A 196 -16.49 48.14 14.93
CA ALA A 196 -17.53 47.51 15.74
C ALA A 196 -18.96 48.07 15.56
N THR A 197 -20.00 47.24 15.81
CA THR A 197 -21.03 47.43 16.87
C THR A 197 -22.14 46.34 16.81
N ALA A 198 -22.47 45.80 17.99
CA ALA A 198 -23.75 45.22 18.49
C ALA A 198 -24.44 43.97 17.88
N SER A 199 -24.62 42.98 18.78
CA SER A 199 -25.80 42.13 19.06
C SER A 199 -27.17 42.61 18.50
N PRO A 200 -28.14 41.70 18.20
CA PRO A 200 -28.69 40.78 19.21
C PRO A 200 -29.07 39.35 18.76
N THR A 201 -29.46 38.60 19.80
CA THR A 201 -29.89 37.20 20.00
C THR A 201 -31.22 36.84 19.26
N PRO A 202 -31.59 35.55 19.15
CA PRO A 202 -32.42 34.96 18.08
C PRO A 202 -33.87 34.71 18.50
N THR A 203 -34.74 34.33 17.55
CA THR A 203 -36.03 33.66 17.86
C THR A 203 -36.50 32.75 16.72
N ASP A 204 -36.73 31.50 17.11
CA ASP A 204 -37.67 30.45 16.66
C ASP A 204 -38.02 30.16 15.19
N ALA A 205 -37.72 28.91 14.83
CA ALA A 205 -38.64 27.83 14.44
C ALA A 205 -39.98 28.17 13.72
N ALA A 206 -40.17 27.58 12.53
CA ALA A 206 -41.18 26.53 12.27
C ALA A 206 -41.34 26.20 10.77
N THR A 207 -41.17 24.91 10.45
CA THR A 207 -42.09 24.01 9.72
C THR A 207 -42.70 24.38 8.35
N GLN A 208 -42.38 23.52 7.36
CA GLN A 208 -43.14 22.99 6.20
C GLN A 208 -44.15 23.90 5.47
N THR A 209 -44.13 23.88 4.13
CA THR A 209 -45.05 23.09 3.27
C THR A 209 -44.78 23.40 1.79
N ALA A 210 -44.93 22.38 0.96
CA ALA A 210 -44.82 22.39 -0.50
C ALA A 210 -45.96 23.16 -1.21
N SER A 211 -45.70 23.54 -2.46
CA SER A 211 -46.53 23.26 -3.66
C SER A 211 -46.86 24.46 -4.56
N THR A 212 -46.59 24.22 -5.85
CA THR A 212 -47.35 24.63 -7.07
C THR A 212 -47.26 26.07 -7.63
N SER A 213 -46.57 26.13 -8.77
CA SER A 213 -47.07 26.52 -10.12
C SER A 213 -47.84 27.85 -10.29
N ALA A 214 -47.23 28.77 -11.06
CA ALA A 214 -47.91 29.59 -12.07
C ALA A 214 -46.90 30.21 -13.07
N THR A 215 -47.18 30.05 -14.35
CA THR A 215 -46.72 30.86 -15.50
C THR A 215 -48.01 31.45 -16.13
N PRO A 216 -48.02 32.39 -17.09
CA PRO A 216 -46.91 33.10 -17.76
C PRO A 216 -47.15 34.62 -17.97
N THR A 217 -46.17 35.30 -18.58
CA THR A 217 -46.28 36.16 -19.77
C THR A 217 -45.19 37.25 -19.71
N ASP A 218 -44.19 37.19 -20.59
CA ASP A 218 -43.89 38.35 -21.42
C ASP A 218 -43.04 37.98 -22.64
N THR A 219 -43.41 38.62 -23.75
CA THR A 219 -42.93 38.39 -25.10
C THR A 219 -41.71 39.26 -25.36
N VAL A 220 -40.58 38.66 -25.75
CA VAL A 220 -39.47 39.40 -26.40
C VAL A 220 -38.97 38.59 -27.60
N THR A 221 -38.99 39.25 -28.76
CA THR A 221 -38.51 38.77 -30.06
C THR A 221 -36.96 38.71 -30.10
N PRO A 222 -36.35 37.70 -30.73
CA PRO A 222 -34.94 37.35 -30.52
C PRO A 222 -33.96 38.24 -31.30
N THR A 223 -32.83 38.58 -30.66
CA THR A 223 -31.63 39.05 -31.35
C THR A 223 -30.74 37.82 -31.61
N VAL A 224 -30.54 37.50 -32.89
CA VAL A 224 -29.72 36.36 -33.33
C VAL A 224 -28.25 36.71 -33.13
N THR A 225 -27.64 36.17 -32.08
CA THR A 225 -26.18 36.12 -31.92
C THR A 225 -25.74 34.73 -32.40
N PRO A 226 -24.64 34.59 -33.18
CA PRO A 226 -24.24 33.30 -33.70
C PRO A 226 -23.99 32.33 -32.55
N THR A 227 -24.79 31.26 -32.53
CA THR A 227 -24.65 30.11 -31.63
C THR A 227 -23.23 29.57 -31.79
N ALA A 228 -22.41 29.71 -30.75
CA ALA A 228 -21.22 28.88 -30.60
C ALA A 228 -21.70 27.42 -30.67
N THR A 229 -21.14 26.64 -31.60
CA THR A 229 -21.32 25.20 -31.65
C THR A 229 -21.14 24.65 -30.23
N PRO A 230 -22.13 23.97 -29.63
CA PRO A 230 -21.92 23.35 -28.33
C PRO A 230 -20.79 22.35 -28.52
N THR A 231 -19.65 22.62 -27.87
CA THR A 231 -18.69 21.56 -27.57
C THR A 231 -19.49 20.45 -26.90
N PRO A 232 -19.44 19.20 -27.39
CA PRO A 232 -20.17 18.12 -26.74
C PRO A 232 -19.70 18.06 -25.29
N THR A 233 -20.58 18.44 -24.36
CA THR A 233 -20.34 18.27 -22.94
C THR A 233 -20.38 16.78 -22.68
N THR A 234 -19.24 16.19 -22.35
CA THR A 234 -19.14 14.83 -21.83
C THR A 234 -20.22 14.65 -20.75
N PRO A 235 -21.11 13.66 -20.85
CA PRO A 235 -22.17 13.45 -19.86
C PRO A 235 -21.55 13.33 -18.46
N THR A 236 -22.16 13.97 -17.46
CA THR A 236 -21.71 13.85 -16.08
C THR A 236 -22.21 12.55 -15.48
N ALA A 237 -21.29 11.79 -14.88
CA ALA A 237 -21.61 10.58 -14.13
C ALA A 237 -22.69 10.85 -13.06
N PRO A 238 -23.62 9.91 -12.82
CA PRO A 238 -24.46 9.99 -11.63
C PRO A 238 -23.60 10.04 -10.36
N PRO A 239 -23.99 10.82 -9.34
CA PRO A 239 -23.33 10.77 -8.04
C PRO A 239 -23.47 9.37 -7.45
N SER A 240 -22.41 8.90 -6.78
CA SER A 240 -22.43 7.62 -6.06
C SER A 240 -22.77 7.82 -4.59
N THR A 241 -23.34 6.80 -3.97
CA THR A 241 -23.48 6.70 -2.51
C THR A 241 -22.17 6.34 -1.81
N VAL A 242 -21.12 6.05 -2.60
CA VAL A 242 -19.79 5.70 -2.09
C VAL A 242 -18.76 6.65 -2.70
N THR A 243 -17.82 7.12 -1.87
CA THR A 243 -16.71 7.97 -2.29
C THR A 243 -15.90 7.25 -3.38
N ARG A 244 -15.57 7.98 -4.45
CA ARG A 244 -14.73 7.44 -5.51
C ARG A 244 -13.38 7.07 -4.90
N PRO A 245 -12.94 5.80 -4.97
CA PRO A 245 -11.64 5.44 -4.42
C PRO A 245 -10.53 6.11 -5.23
N PRO A 246 -9.41 6.48 -4.59
CA PRO A 246 -8.23 6.93 -5.32
C PRO A 246 -7.79 5.91 -6.35
N MET A 247 -7.45 6.37 -7.56
CA MET A 247 -7.06 5.49 -8.66
C MET A 247 -6.04 6.13 -9.59
N THR A 248 -5.20 5.29 -10.18
CA THR A 248 -4.25 5.65 -11.23
C THR A 248 -4.99 5.68 -12.57
N LEU A 249 -5.17 6.89 -13.10
CA LEU A 249 -5.86 7.11 -14.39
C LEU A 249 -4.97 6.77 -15.58
N ARG A 250 -5.58 6.64 -16.77
CA ARG A 250 -4.86 6.39 -18.03
C ARG A 250 -3.80 7.45 -18.35
N THR A 251 -4.00 8.69 -17.91
CA THR A 251 -3.00 9.77 -18.04
C THR A 251 -1.73 9.51 -17.24
N SER A 252 -1.82 8.70 -16.18
CA SER A 252 -0.69 8.35 -15.31
C SER A 252 0.04 7.10 -15.79
N TRP A 253 -0.67 6.02 -16.14
CA TRP A 253 -0.03 4.76 -16.58
C TRP A 253 0.29 4.73 -18.08
N GLY A 254 -0.33 5.60 -18.90
CA GLY A 254 0.13 5.99 -20.23
C GLY A 254 0.01 4.92 -21.34
N PRO A 255 -1.20 4.50 -21.76
CA PRO A 255 -1.36 3.59 -22.90
C PRO A 255 -0.80 4.19 -24.19
N ASP A 256 -0.05 3.42 -24.97
CA ASP A 256 0.30 3.81 -26.34
C ASP A 256 -0.89 3.58 -27.28
N LYS A 257 -1.78 4.57 -27.32
CA LYS A 257 -3.00 4.52 -28.15
C LYS A 257 -2.72 4.33 -29.64
N SER A 258 -1.49 4.57 -30.11
CA SER A 258 -1.15 4.38 -31.53
C SER A 258 -1.12 2.91 -31.96
N LEU A 259 -1.11 1.96 -31.00
CA LEU A 259 -1.21 0.53 -31.28
C LEU A 259 -2.63 0.08 -31.66
N ALA A 260 -3.67 0.79 -31.21
CA ALA A 260 -5.07 0.42 -31.43
C ALA A 260 -5.57 0.92 -32.80
N THR A 261 -5.33 0.15 -33.86
CA THR A 261 -5.78 0.52 -35.21
C THR A 261 -7.30 0.50 -35.39
N ASN A 262 -8.00 -0.29 -34.57
CA ASN A 262 -9.46 -0.37 -34.49
C ASN A 262 -10.02 0.49 -33.35
N TYR A 263 -9.28 1.50 -32.89
CA TYR A 263 -9.75 2.40 -31.83
C TYR A 263 -11.03 3.13 -32.25
N SER A 264 -11.94 3.29 -31.30
CA SER A 264 -13.15 4.11 -31.42
C SER A 264 -13.48 4.72 -30.07
N ASP A 265 -14.23 5.83 -30.09
CA ASP A 265 -14.67 6.50 -28.86
C ASP A 265 -15.40 5.52 -27.91
N PRO A 266 -15.28 5.71 -26.57
CA PRO A 266 -15.92 4.81 -25.61
C PRO A 266 -17.43 4.69 -25.85
N GLU A 267 -17.90 3.45 -25.95
CA GLU A 267 -19.33 3.15 -25.95
C GLU A 267 -19.85 3.07 -24.52
N TYR A 268 -20.99 3.69 -24.25
CA TYR A 268 -21.59 3.72 -22.93
C TYR A 268 -22.87 2.88 -22.88
N ILE A 269 -23.07 2.13 -21.80
CA ILE A 269 -24.31 1.42 -21.50
C ILE A 269 -25.24 2.31 -20.68
N ASP A 270 -26.54 2.01 -20.62
CA ASP A 270 -27.50 2.86 -19.92
C ASP A 270 -27.24 2.93 -18.40
N ARG A 271 -26.82 1.80 -17.80
CA ARG A 271 -26.56 1.68 -16.36
C ARG A 271 -25.73 0.43 -16.04
N ILE A 272 -25.00 0.48 -14.93
CA ILE A 272 -24.37 -0.70 -14.34
C ILE A 272 -25.39 -1.41 -13.44
N GLN A 273 -25.54 -2.72 -13.65
CA GLN A 273 -26.41 -3.60 -12.88
C GLN A 273 -25.64 -4.75 -12.21
N ALA A 274 -24.43 -5.05 -12.68
CA ALA A 274 -23.56 -6.07 -12.11
C ALA A 274 -22.09 -5.67 -12.21
N VAL A 275 -21.28 -6.24 -11.33
CA VAL A 275 -19.82 -6.21 -11.38
C VAL A 275 -19.32 -7.64 -11.54
N PHE A 276 -18.49 -7.88 -12.55
CA PHE A 276 -17.76 -9.14 -12.67
C PHE A 276 -16.32 -8.98 -12.16
N VAL A 277 -15.93 -9.85 -11.23
CA VAL A 277 -14.55 -9.94 -10.73
C VAL A 277 -13.78 -10.94 -11.59
N HIS A 278 -12.61 -10.50 -12.04
CA HIS A 278 -11.69 -11.22 -12.91
C HIS A 278 -10.32 -11.36 -12.25
N HIS A 279 -9.50 -12.22 -12.83
CA HIS A 279 -8.05 -12.15 -12.71
C HIS A 279 -7.44 -12.05 -14.10
N THR A 280 -6.15 -11.74 -14.20
CA THR A 280 -5.40 -11.65 -15.47
C THR A 280 -4.58 -12.90 -15.77
N ALA A 281 -4.53 -13.86 -14.83
CA ALA A 281 -3.71 -15.07 -14.91
C ALA A 281 -2.20 -14.82 -15.07
N ASP A 282 -1.74 -13.61 -14.72
CA ASP A 282 -0.34 -13.22 -14.70
C ASP A 282 0.45 -13.91 -13.59
N SER A 283 1.78 -13.84 -13.67
CA SER A 283 2.62 -14.22 -12.53
C SER A 283 2.33 -13.31 -11.33
N ASN A 284 2.38 -13.86 -10.11
CA ASN A 284 2.18 -13.07 -8.87
C ASN A 284 3.47 -12.42 -8.34
N ASN A 285 4.59 -12.58 -9.06
CA ASN A 285 5.93 -12.23 -8.61
C ASN A 285 6.43 -10.86 -9.12
N TYR A 286 5.55 -9.99 -9.59
CA TYR A 286 5.88 -8.61 -9.97
C TYR A 286 6.05 -7.72 -8.72
N SER A 287 6.79 -6.63 -8.82
CA SER A 287 6.71 -5.51 -7.88
C SER A 287 5.53 -4.60 -8.27
N CYS A 288 4.80 -4.03 -7.32
CA CYS A 288 3.65 -3.16 -7.56
C CYS A 288 4.03 -1.86 -8.29
N SER A 289 5.32 -1.50 -8.31
CA SER A 289 5.86 -0.45 -9.20
C SER A 289 5.85 -0.85 -10.68
N GLU A 290 5.81 -2.15 -11.01
CA GLU A 290 5.69 -2.67 -12.38
C GLU A 290 4.24 -2.69 -12.88
N SER A 291 3.23 -2.55 -11.99
CA SER A 291 1.80 -2.62 -12.34
C SER A 291 1.41 -1.71 -13.53
N PRO A 292 1.85 -0.44 -13.63
CA PRO A 292 1.57 0.39 -14.80
C PRO A 292 2.11 -0.20 -16.11
N ALA A 293 3.32 -0.77 -16.08
CA ALA A 293 3.94 -1.39 -17.25
C ALA A 293 3.23 -2.70 -17.64
N MET A 294 2.82 -3.51 -16.66
CA MET A 294 2.00 -4.69 -16.89
C MET A 294 0.70 -4.33 -17.61
N ILE A 295 -0.01 -3.31 -17.12
CA ILE A 295 -1.28 -2.85 -17.72
C ILE A 295 -1.07 -2.34 -19.15
N ARG A 296 0.02 -1.60 -19.41
CA ARG A 296 0.41 -1.21 -20.78
C ARG A 296 0.66 -2.42 -21.68
N ALA A 297 1.33 -3.46 -21.18
CA ALA A 297 1.59 -4.67 -21.94
C ALA A 297 0.29 -5.45 -22.24
N ILE A 298 -0.62 -5.58 -21.27
CA ILE A 298 -1.94 -6.20 -21.47
C ILE A 298 -2.75 -5.38 -22.50
N TYR A 299 -2.74 -4.05 -22.38
CA TYR A 299 -3.35 -3.16 -23.37
C TYR A 299 -2.78 -3.42 -24.78
N ALA A 300 -1.45 -3.38 -24.93
CA ALA A 300 -0.78 -3.62 -26.21
C ALA A 300 -1.10 -5.01 -26.78
N TYR A 301 -1.16 -6.05 -25.93
CA TYR A 301 -1.57 -7.39 -26.34
C TYR A 301 -3.01 -7.43 -26.88
N HIS A 302 -3.95 -6.75 -26.23
CA HIS A 302 -5.34 -6.72 -26.67
C HIS A 302 -5.56 -5.95 -27.97
N VAL A 303 -4.94 -4.77 -28.10
CA VAL A 303 -5.28 -3.82 -29.17
C VAL A 303 -4.44 -3.95 -30.44
N THR A 304 -3.29 -4.63 -30.36
CA THR A 304 -2.40 -4.71 -31.53
C THR A 304 -3.02 -5.60 -32.62
N PRO A 305 -3.13 -5.10 -33.87
CA PRO A 305 -3.65 -5.87 -34.99
C PRO A 305 -2.71 -7.00 -35.38
N ARG A 306 -3.27 -8.09 -35.91
CA ARG A 306 -2.54 -9.28 -36.38
C ARG A 306 -3.12 -9.69 -37.74
N PRO A 307 -2.46 -10.56 -38.53
CA PRO A 307 -3.03 -11.02 -39.79
C PRO A 307 -4.43 -11.63 -39.61
N GLY A 308 -5.45 -11.00 -40.19
CA GLY A 308 -6.86 -11.39 -40.04
C GLY A 308 -7.58 -10.80 -38.83
N TYR A 309 -6.93 -9.94 -38.04
CA TYR A 309 -7.43 -9.41 -36.78
C TYR A 309 -7.11 -7.92 -36.63
N GLU A 310 -8.14 -7.09 -36.42
CA GLU A 310 -7.96 -5.63 -36.35
C GLU A 310 -7.54 -5.12 -34.96
N GLY A 311 -7.45 -5.99 -33.95
CA GLY A 311 -7.25 -5.60 -32.56
C GLY A 311 -8.56 -5.25 -31.84
N TRP A 312 -8.55 -5.31 -30.51
CA TRP A 312 -9.64 -4.73 -29.70
C TRP A 312 -9.59 -3.20 -29.76
N LYS A 313 -10.74 -2.56 -29.55
CA LYS A 313 -10.84 -1.10 -29.45
C LYS A 313 -10.02 -0.54 -28.29
N ASP A 314 -9.95 -1.28 -27.18
CA ASP A 314 -9.22 -0.93 -25.94
C ASP A 314 -9.03 -2.21 -25.09
N ILE A 315 -8.37 -2.10 -23.95
CA ILE A 315 -8.29 -3.15 -22.93
C ILE A 315 -9.69 -3.63 -22.52
N GLY A 316 -9.86 -4.94 -22.31
CA GLY A 316 -11.18 -5.54 -22.07
C GLY A 316 -11.80 -5.20 -20.72
N TYR A 317 -10.98 -4.93 -19.70
CA TYR A 317 -11.42 -4.67 -18.33
C TYR A 317 -11.66 -3.18 -18.09
N ASN A 318 -12.74 -2.84 -17.37
CA ASN A 318 -13.01 -1.46 -16.97
C ASN A 318 -12.04 -0.96 -15.89
N PHE A 319 -11.70 -1.81 -14.91
CA PHE A 319 -10.77 -1.50 -13.83
C PHE A 319 -9.84 -2.67 -13.58
N LEU A 320 -8.62 -2.35 -13.12
CA LEU A 320 -7.64 -3.34 -12.66
C LEU A 320 -7.17 -3.01 -11.25
N VAL A 321 -6.81 -4.04 -10.48
CA VAL A 321 -6.31 -3.91 -9.10
C VAL A 321 -5.08 -4.78 -8.94
N ASP A 322 -3.98 -4.23 -8.45
CA ASP A 322 -2.78 -5.00 -8.15
C ASP A 322 -2.78 -5.60 -6.73
N LYS A 323 -1.78 -6.44 -6.41
CA LYS A 323 -1.67 -7.08 -5.09
C LYS A 323 -1.39 -6.10 -3.95
N CYS A 324 -0.93 -4.88 -4.22
CA CYS A 324 -0.75 -3.83 -3.21
C CYS A 324 -2.02 -2.98 -3.02
N GLY A 325 -3.08 -3.24 -3.80
CA GLY A 325 -4.35 -2.51 -3.71
C GLY A 325 -4.39 -1.24 -4.57
N GLN A 326 -3.43 -1.02 -5.47
CA GLN A 326 -3.55 0.09 -6.41
C GLN A 326 -4.68 -0.18 -7.40
N ILE A 327 -5.60 0.78 -7.52
CA ILE A 327 -6.70 0.74 -8.48
C ILE A 327 -6.30 1.50 -9.74
N PHE A 328 -6.52 0.89 -10.89
CA PHE A 328 -6.25 1.50 -12.20
C PHE A 328 -7.53 1.63 -13.00
N GLU A 329 -7.69 2.78 -13.66
CA GLU A 329 -8.64 2.88 -14.76
C GLU A 329 -8.13 2.01 -15.93
N GLY A 330 -8.89 0.97 -16.26
CA GLY A 330 -8.68 0.17 -17.45
C GLY A 330 -9.26 0.88 -18.65
N ARG A 331 -10.38 0.40 -19.20
CA ARG A 331 -11.03 0.92 -20.41
C ARG A 331 -11.36 2.42 -20.30
N GLU A 332 -11.00 3.17 -21.35
CA GLU A 332 -11.10 4.63 -21.38
C GLU A 332 -12.51 5.13 -21.08
N GLY A 333 -12.62 6.05 -20.11
CA GLY A 333 -13.87 6.67 -19.70
C GLY A 333 -14.65 5.85 -18.67
N GLY A 334 -14.17 4.65 -18.31
CA GLY A 334 -14.83 3.78 -17.33
C GLY A 334 -14.88 4.39 -15.93
N ALA A 335 -13.90 5.25 -15.62
CA ALA A 335 -13.87 5.99 -14.37
C ALA A 335 -14.99 7.04 -14.29
N ASP A 336 -15.42 7.62 -15.41
CA ASP A 336 -16.44 8.65 -15.42
C ASP A 336 -17.82 8.04 -15.65
N LEU A 337 -17.98 7.26 -16.72
CA LEU A 337 -19.28 6.80 -17.21
C LEU A 337 -19.34 5.26 -17.29
N PRO A 338 -20.52 4.67 -17.49
CA PRO A 338 -20.68 3.22 -17.57
C PRO A 338 -20.22 2.72 -18.94
N VAL A 339 -18.91 2.60 -19.12
CA VAL A 339 -18.32 2.15 -20.39
C VAL A 339 -18.61 0.66 -20.61
N LEU A 340 -19.09 0.34 -21.81
CA LEU A 340 -19.23 -1.03 -22.29
C LEU A 340 -17.85 -1.70 -22.30
N GLY A 341 -17.68 -2.74 -21.49
CA GLY A 341 -16.46 -3.54 -21.44
C GLY A 341 -16.40 -4.64 -22.51
N ALA A 342 -15.30 -5.40 -22.51
CA ALA A 342 -15.16 -6.63 -23.31
C ALA A 342 -14.71 -7.80 -22.41
N HIS A 343 -15.13 -7.81 -21.15
CA HIS A 343 -14.59 -8.67 -20.10
C HIS A 343 -15.41 -9.94 -19.86
N THR A 344 -16.73 -9.89 -20.02
CA THR A 344 -17.64 -11.02 -19.75
C THR A 344 -18.60 -11.18 -20.90
N TYR A 345 -18.15 -11.94 -21.90
CA TYR A 345 -18.88 -12.19 -23.14
C TYR A 345 -20.33 -12.60 -22.86
N GLY A 346 -21.30 -11.88 -23.44
CA GLY A 346 -22.73 -12.10 -23.26
C GLY A 346 -23.39 -11.26 -22.17
N PHE A 347 -22.61 -10.59 -21.29
CA PHE A 347 -23.13 -9.78 -20.19
C PHE A 347 -22.51 -8.36 -20.08
N ASN A 348 -21.64 -7.97 -21.02
CA ASN A 348 -20.98 -6.65 -21.00
C ASN A 348 -21.98 -5.48 -21.05
N SER A 349 -23.12 -5.65 -21.73
CA SER A 349 -24.16 -4.62 -21.89
C SER A 349 -24.87 -4.19 -20.59
N TYR A 350 -24.56 -4.82 -19.46
CA TYR A 350 -25.19 -4.55 -18.16
C TYR A 350 -24.18 -4.32 -17.03
N SER A 351 -22.89 -4.45 -17.29
CA SER A 351 -21.91 -4.67 -16.24
C SER A 351 -20.64 -3.84 -16.41
N THR A 352 -19.88 -3.78 -15.33
CA THR A 352 -18.49 -3.32 -15.31
C THR A 352 -17.62 -4.45 -14.76
N SER A 353 -16.31 -4.42 -14.99
CA SER A 353 -15.38 -5.37 -14.39
C SER A 353 -14.36 -4.76 -13.44
N VAL A 354 -13.88 -5.59 -12.54
CA VAL A 354 -12.62 -5.38 -11.81
C VAL A 354 -11.74 -6.62 -12.01
N ALA A 355 -10.57 -6.46 -12.61
CA ALA A 355 -9.60 -7.54 -12.80
C ALA A 355 -8.45 -7.42 -11.81
N LEU A 356 -8.19 -8.45 -11.01
CA LEU A 356 -7.01 -8.49 -10.16
C LEU A 356 -5.79 -8.95 -10.98
N LEU A 357 -4.68 -8.23 -10.87
CA LEU A 357 -3.42 -8.59 -11.52
C LEU A 357 -2.81 -9.82 -10.84
N GLY A 358 -2.71 -10.95 -11.56
CA GLY A 358 -2.19 -12.21 -11.06
C GLY A 358 -3.02 -13.46 -11.38
N ASP A 359 -2.50 -14.61 -10.97
CA ASP A 359 -3.14 -15.94 -11.03
C ASP A 359 -3.62 -16.38 -9.64
N PHE A 360 -4.90 -16.73 -9.54
CA PHE A 360 -5.55 -17.16 -8.29
C PHE A 360 -6.16 -18.56 -8.40
N GLU A 361 -5.80 -19.33 -9.43
CA GLU A 361 -5.92 -20.79 -9.35
C GLU A 361 -4.92 -21.35 -8.32
N THR A 362 -3.72 -20.77 -8.26
CA THR A 362 -2.68 -21.17 -7.30
C THR A 362 -2.38 -20.09 -6.25
N GLY A 363 -2.32 -18.82 -6.65
CA GLY A 363 -2.05 -17.70 -5.75
C GLY A 363 -3.22 -17.34 -4.85
N LYS A 364 -2.93 -16.66 -3.73
CA LYS A 364 -3.94 -16.09 -2.83
C LYS A 364 -4.03 -14.58 -3.06
N PRO A 365 -5.24 -14.00 -3.18
CA PRO A 365 -5.39 -12.55 -3.25
C PRO A 365 -5.05 -11.93 -1.89
N SER A 366 -4.32 -10.81 -1.90
CA SER A 366 -4.05 -10.02 -0.70
C SER A 366 -5.30 -9.33 -0.19
N ARG A 367 -5.33 -8.97 1.10
CA ARG A 367 -6.44 -8.18 1.67
C ARG A 367 -6.58 -6.83 0.96
N ALA A 368 -5.46 -6.14 0.69
CA ALA A 368 -5.44 -4.86 -0.02
C ALA A 368 -6.11 -4.94 -1.41
N ALA A 369 -5.87 -6.00 -2.17
CA ALA A 369 -6.50 -6.21 -3.46
C ALA A 369 -8.02 -6.49 -3.34
N LEU A 370 -8.42 -7.30 -2.35
CA LEU A 370 -9.84 -7.61 -2.09
C LEU A 370 -10.64 -6.36 -1.71
N ASP A 371 -10.11 -5.56 -0.77
CA ASP A 371 -10.77 -4.34 -0.30
C ASP A 371 -10.86 -3.30 -1.43
N SER A 372 -9.81 -3.16 -2.24
CA SER A 372 -9.78 -2.26 -3.39
C SER A 372 -10.79 -2.65 -4.47
N ALA A 373 -10.91 -3.95 -4.77
CA ALA A 373 -11.96 -4.44 -5.68
C ALA A 373 -13.37 -4.20 -5.14
N ALA A 374 -13.56 -4.37 -3.82
CA ALA A 374 -14.82 -4.08 -3.16
C ALA A 374 -15.19 -2.59 -3.24
N ARG A 375 -14.22 -1.68 -3.04
CA ARG A 375 -14.40 -0.22 -3.18
C ARG A 375 -14.83 0.19 -4.58
N VAL A 376 -14.16 -0.33 -5.61
CA VAL A 376 -14.55 -0.06 -7.02
C VAL A 376 -15.96 -0.57 -7.29
N ALA A 377 -16.28 -1.80 -6.85
CA ALA A 377 -17.60 -2.37 -7.04
C ALA A 377 -18.68 -1.54 -6.33
N ALA A 378 -18.46 -1.17 -5.06
CA ALA A 378 -19.37 -0.36 -4.26
C ALA A 378 -19.61 1.01 -4.89
N TRP A 379 -18.55 1.69 -5.32
CA TRP A 379 -18.63 2.98 -6.00
C TRP A 379 -19.43 2.90 -7.31
N LYS A 380 -19.10 1.97 -8.21
CA LYS A 380 -19.79 1.87 -9.51
C LYS A 380 -21.24 1.42 -9.38
N LEU A 381 -21.55 0.49 -8.46
CA LEU A 381 -22.94 0.07 -8.20
C LEU A 381 -23.75 1.17 -7.49
N GLY A 382 -23.10 1.91 -6.59
CA GLY A 382 -23.68 3.05 -5.87
C GLY A 382 -24.14 4.18 -6.79
N GLN A 383 -23.47 4.39 -7.94
CA GLN A 383 -23.92 5.36 -8.97
C GLN A 383 -25.31 5.03 -9.54
N TYR A 384 -25.75 3.77 -9.44
CA TYR A 384 -27.02 3.30 -10.02
C TYR A 384 -27.97 2.70 -8.99
N GLY A 385 -27.70 2.92 -7.69
CA GLY A 385 -28.52 2.43 -6.58
C GLY A 385 -28.63 0.91 -6.52
N VAL A 386 -27.60 0.18 -6.96
CA VAL A 386 -27.58 -1.28 -6.96
C VAL A 386 -26.85 -1.78 -5.72
N SER A 387 -27.46 -2.72 -4.99
CA SER A 387 -26.86 -3.29 -3.77
C SER A 387 -25.75 -4.29 -4.11
N PRO A 388 -24.51 -4.13 -3.59
CA PRO A 388 -23.42 -5.09 -3.82
C PRO A 388 -23.70 -6.51 -3.32
N SER A 389 -24.50 -6.65 -2.27
CA SER A 389 -24.92 -7.95 -1.70
C SER A 389 -26.21 -8.50 -2.30
N GLY A 390 -26.85 -7.79 -3.24
CA GLY A 390 -28.08 -8.22 -3.90
C GLY A 390 -27.85 -9.22 -5.03
N THR A 391 -28.95 -9.60 -5.69
CA THR A 391 -28.95 -10.40 -6.93
C THR A 391 -29.56 -9.61 -8.09
N VAL A 392 -29.24 -10.02 -9.31
CA VAL A 392 -29.69 -9.40 -10.55
C VAL A 392 -30.04 -10.47 -11.58
N THR A 393 -31.07 -10.24 -12.39
CA THR A 393 -31.40 -11.10 -13.53
C THR A 393 -31.02 -10.41 -14.83
N LEU A 394 -30.06 -10.98 -15.56
CA LEU A 394 -29.56 -10.47 -16.83
C LEU A 394 -29.94 -11.41 -17.97
N THR A 395 -30.04 -10.88 -19.19
CA THR A 395 -30.28 -11.70 -20.40
C THR A 395 -28.99 -11.85 -21.18
N ALA A 396 -28.55 -13.10 -21.38
CA ALA A 396 -27.32 -13.40 -22.12
C ALA A 396 -27.46 -12.93 -23.58
N ALA A 397 -26.57 -12.04 -24.03
CA ALA A 397 -26.57 -11.53 -25.40
C ALA A 397 -26.01 -12.54 -26.42
N ALA A 398 -25.29 -13.56 -25.94
CA ALA A 398 -24.66 -14.60 -26.75
C ALA A 398 -24.61 -15.94 -25.99
N ASP A 399 -24.20 -17.02 -26.67
CA ASP A 399 -23.92 -18.31 -26.03
C ASP A 399 -22.60 -18.21 -25.26
N THR A 400 -22.65 -18.32 -23.94
CA THR A 400 -21.49 -18.13 -23.04
C THR A 400 -20.84 -19.46 -22.63
N GLY A 401 -21.30 -20.57 -23.20
CA GLY A 401 -21.01 -21.92 -22.72
C GLY A 401 -21.80 -22.30 -21.45
N LYS A 402 -22.28 -21.31 -20.67
CA LYS A 402 -23.17 -21.51 -19.52
C LYS A 402 -24.63 -21.18 -19.81
N TYR A 403 -24.85 -20.10 -20.56
CA TYR A 403 -26.18 -19.61 -20.91
C TYR A 403 -26.30 -19.48 -22.41
N LYS A 404 -27.45 -19.85 -22.97
CA LYS A 404 -27.74 -19.64 -24.40
C LYS A 404 -28.16 -18.20 -24.65
N ALA A 405 -27.92 -17.72 -25.87
CA ALA A 405 -28.36 -16.38 -26.27
C ALA A 405 -29.88 -16.20 -26.03
N GLY A 406 -30.25 -15.13 -25.33
CA GLY A 406 -31.63 -14.83 -24.92
C GLY A 406 -32.07 -15.47 -23.59
N GLU A 407 -31.28 -16.36 -23.01
CA GLU A 407 -31.56 -16.97 -21.70
C GLU A 407 -31.41 -15.96 -20.56
N LYS A 408 -32.23 -16.08 -19.53
CA LYS A 408 -32.15 -15.25 -18.31
C LYS A 408 -31.28 -15.93 -17.26
N ALA A 409 -30.23 -15.25 -16.83
CA ALA A 409 -29.33 -15.68 -15.76
C ALA A 409 -29.60 -14.86 -14.49
N THR A 410 -29.87 -15.52 -13.36
CA THR A 410 -29.91 -14.86 -12.05
C THR A 410 -28.54 -15.00 -11.39
N LEU A 411 -27.88 -13.88 -11.18
CA LEU A 411 -26.52 -13.78 -10.68
C LEU A 411 -26.48 -12.96 -9.39
N ASN A 412 -25.39 -13.05 -8.63
CA ASN A 412 -25.11 -12.03 -7.63
C ASN A 412 -24.79 -10.72 -8.36
N THR A 413 -25.13 -9.58 -7.76
CA THR A 413 -24.76 -8.28 -8.32
C THR A 413 -23.25 -8.18 -8.49
N LEU A 414 -22.49 -8.70 -7.52
CA LEU A 414 -21.06 -8.89 -7.62
C LEU A 414 -20.78 -10.39 -7.77
N SER A 415 -20.39 -10.77 -8.98
CA SER A 415 -20.19 -12.16 -9.42
C SER A 415 -18.77 -12.39 -9.93
N GLY A 416 -18.29 -13.63 -9.90
CA GLY A 416 -17.02 -13.98 -10.55
C GLY A 416 -17.23 -14.16 -12.05
N HIS A 417 -16.20 -13.99 -12.87
CA HIS A 417 -16.31 -14.21 -14.32
C HIS A 417 -16.91 -15.58 -14.66
N ARG A 418 -16.46 -16.64 -13.96
CA ARG A 418 -17.02 -17.99 -14.09
C ARG A 418 -18.51 -18.08 -13.83
N ASP A 419 -19.17 -17.13 -13.18
CA ASP A 419 -20.63 -17.19 -13.00
C ASP A 419 -21.36 -16.92 -14.32
N GLY A 420 -20.81 -16.04 -15.17
CA GLY A 420 -21.41 -15.65 -16.45
C GLY A 420 -20.87 -16.43 -17.66
N PHE A 421 -19.64 -16.94 -17.59
CA PHE A 421 -18.94 -17.56 -18.72
C PHE A 421 -18.27 -18.89 -18.31
N ALA A 422 -18.04 -19.79 -19.27
CA ALA A 422 -17.33 -21.05 -19.04
C ALA A 422 -15.80 -20.82 -19.03
N THR A 423 -15.23 -20.53 -17.85
CA THR A 423 -13.80 -20.20 -17.64
C THR A 423 -13.35 -20.59 -16.23
N LEU A 424 -12.04 -20.69 -16.02
CA LEU A 424 -11.42 -20.77 -14.70
C LEU A 424 -11.35 -19.40 -14.00
N CYS A 425 -11.39 -18.29 -14.73
CA CYS A 425 -11.38 -16.94 -14.16
C CYS A 425 -12.56 -16.75 -13.16
N PRO A 426 -12.36 -16.21 -11.94
CA PRO A 426 -11.20 -15.46 -11.48
C PRO A 426 -10.16 -16.27 -10.68
N GLY A 427 -10.11 -17.59 -10.80
CA GLY A 427 -9.30 -18.43 -9.91
C GLY A 427 -10.10 -19.00 -8.73
N VAL A 428 -9.82 -20.23 -8.29
CA VAL A 428 -10.49 -20.85 -7.13
C VAL A 428 -10.33 -20.04 -5.85
N ASN A 429 -9.14 -19.47 -5.61
CA ASN A 429 -8.84 -18.76 -4.36
C ASN A 429 -9.54 -17.40 -4.29
N LEU A 430 -9.59 -16.65 -5.40
CA LEU A 430 -10.30 -15.38 -5.48
C LEU A 430 -11.82 -15.59 -5.53
N TYR A 431 -12.30 -16.62 -6.24
CA TYR A 431 -13.73 -16.96 -6.24
C TYR A 431 -14.26 -17.26 -4.83
N GLY A 432 -13.48 -17.96 -4.00
CA GLY A 432 -13.81 -18.21 -2.59
C GLY A 432 -13.95 -16.95 -1.73
N LYS A 433 -13.37 -15.82 -2.16
CA LYS A 433 -13.39 -14.53 -1.44
C LYS A 433 -14.51 -13.58 -1.88
N LEU A 434 -15.29 -13.91 -2.92
CA LEU A 434 -16.41 -13.06 -3.38
C LEU A 434 -17.43 -12.71 -2.27
N PRO A 435 -17.78 -13.59 -1.30
CA PRO A 435 -18.64 -13.21 -0.18
C PRO A 435 -18.03 -12.10 0.69
N ALA A 436 -16.72 -12.12 0.93
CA ALA A 436 -16.03 -11.10 1.71
C ALA A 436 -16.01 -9.75 0.96
N ILE A 437 -15.75 -9.77 -0.35
CA ILE A 437 -15.81 -8.57 -1.21
C ILE A 437 -17.22 -7.95 -1.15
N ARG A 438 -18.28 -8.77 -1.24
CA ARG A 438 -19.68 -8.28 -1.12
C ARG A 438 -19.99 -7.68 0.25
N LYS A 439 -19.50 -8.29 1.33
CA LYS A 439 -19.66 -7.80 2.71
C LYS A 439 -19.02 -6.41 2.83
N PHE A 440 -17.74 -6.28 2.46
CA PHE A 440 -17.01 -5.02 2.52
C PHE A 440 -17.66 -3.94 1.66
N ALA A 441 -18.01 -4.28 0.41
CA ALA A 441 -18.65 -3.35 -0.52
C ALA A 441 -20.03 -2.83 -0.03
N SER A 442 -20.71 -3.59 0.83
CA SER A 442 -22.00 -3.18 1.41
C SER A 442 -21.85 -2.44 2.74
N GLY A 443 -20.65 -2.43 3.33
CA GLY A 443 -20.36 -1.84 4.64
C GLY A 443 -19.80 -0.42 4.56
N ALA A 444 -19.64 0.22 5.71
CA ALA A 444 -19.06 1.56 5.81
C ALA A 444 -17.62 1.62 5.28
N GLY A 445 -16.87 0.52 5.40
CA GLY A 445 -15.49 0.39 4.94
C GLY A 445 -15.28 0.73 3.46
N SER A 446 -16.32 0.56 2.63
CA SER A 446 -16.31 0.96 1.22
C SER A 446 -16.08 2.46 1.01
N ASN A 447 -16.41 3.29 2.00
CA ASN A 447 -16.13 4.73 2.00
C ASN A 447 -14.85 5.12 2.70
N SER A 448 -14.23 4.25 3.52
CA SER A 448 -13.08 4.65 4.33
C SER A 448 -11.87 5.09 3.51
N ALA A 449 -11.00 5.95 4.03
CA ALA A 449 -9.71 6.20 3.41
C ALA A 449 -8.89 4.90 3.20
N ILE A 450 -8.04 4.88 2.18
CA ILE A 450 -7.12 3.76 1.93
C ILE A 450 -5.89 3.95 2.83
N PRO A 451 -5.55 2.98 3.70
CA PRO A 451 -4.30 3.03 4.44
C PRO A 451 -3.13 2.87 3.46
N THR A 452 -2.31 3.90 3.32
CA THR A 452 -1.10 3.89 2.50
C THR A 452 -0.01 4.72 3.17
N ALA A 453 1.23 4.26 3.06
CA ALA A 453 2.44 4.97 3.47
C ALA A 453 3.38 5.24 2.27
N ASP A 454 2.85 5.13 1.06
CA ASP A 454 3.52 5.53 -0.18
C ASP A 454 3.20 7.00 -0.46
N PHE A 455 4.11 7.91 -0.09
CA PHE A 455 3.91 9.35 -0.23
C PHE A 455 4.00 9.80 -1.69
N ASN A 456 4.72 9.05 -2.52
CA ASN A 456 5.03 9.44 -3.89
C ASN A 456 4.15 8.73 -4.93
N ARG A 457 3.44 7.68 -4.50
CA ARG A 457 2.52 6.83 -5.23
C ARG A 457 3.17 6.05 -6.38
N ASP A 458 4.36 5.52 -6.14
CA ASP A 458 5.07 4.62 -7.06
C ASP A 458 4.74 3.14 -6.85
N GLY A 459 3.95 2.82 -5.82
CA GLY A 459 3.55 1.48 -5.47
C GLY A 459 4.39 0.79 -4.42
N ILE A 460 5.33 1.51 -3.80
CA ILE A 460 6.24 0.99 -2.77
C ILE A 460 6.10 1.85 -1.51
N THR A 461 6.11 1.20 -0.34
CA THR A 461 6.00 1.92 0.93
C THR A 461 7.30 2.69 1.25
N ASP A 462 7.18 3.91 1.78
CA ASP A 462 8.30 4.82 2.03
C ASP A 462 8.67 4.91 3.51
N LEU A 463 9.89 4.51 3.91
CA LEU A 463 10.28 4.48 5.32
C LEU A 463 10.41 5.88 5.96
N VAL A 464 9.81 6.09 7.15
CA VAL A 464 9.97 7.31 7.96
C VAL A 464 10.83 7.05 9.20
N VAL A 465 11.89 7.84 9.36
CA VAL A 465 12.81 7.81 10.50
C VAL A 465 12.72 9.12 11.28
N GLY A 466 12.34 9.05 12.56
CA GLY A 466 12.31 10.21 13.46
C GLY A 466 13.63 10.39 14.22
N THR A 467 14.11 11.63 14.32
CA THR A 467 15.29 12.03 15.10
C THR A 467 14.92 13.15 16.08
N PRO A 468 14.06 12.87 17.09
CA PRO A 468 13.47 13.89 17.96
C PRO A 468 14.44 14.53 18.96
N LYS A 469 15.66 14.01 19.10
CA LYS A 469 16.61 14.49 20.13
C LYS A 469 18.04 14.49 19.62
N VAL A 470 18.32 15.42 18.73
CA VAL A 470 19.67 15.88 18.41
C VAL A 470 19.99 17.07 19.32
N ALA A 471 21.17 17.08 19.96
CA ALA A 471 21.49 18.07 20.99
C ALA A 471 21.25 19.52 20.50
N SER A 472 20.42 20.29 21.22
CA SER A 472 20.01 21.68 20.92
C SER A 472 19.12 21.91 19.69
N SER A 473 18.51 20.87 19.10
CA SER A 473 17.55 21.01 17.99
C SER A 473 16.10 20.68 18.39
N ASP A 474 15.18 21.24 17.62
CA ASP A 474 13.73 21.02 17.55
C ASP A 474 13.30 19.61 17.12
N GLY A 475 14.22 18.74 16.67
CA GLY A 475 13.92 17.41 16.10
C GLY A 475 13.64 17.43 14.60
N SER A 476 13.73 16.26 13.95
CA SER A 476 13.44 16.10 12.51
C SER A 476 12.84 14.74 12.17
N VAL A 477 12.29 14.63 10.96
CA VAL A 477 11.91 13.38 10.32
C VAL A 477 12.61 13.24 8.98
N HIS A 478 12.95 12.00 8.61
CA HIS A 478 13.58 11.65 7.34
C HIS A 478 12.69 10.63 6.62
N ILE A 479 12.20 10.97 5.44
CA ILE A 479 11.35 10.12 4.60
C ILE A 479 12.23 9.55 3.50
N LEU A 480 12.36 8.24 3.42
CA LEU A 480 13.17 7.53 2.45
C LEU A 480 12.24 6.79 1.49
N PRO A 481 12.19 7.19 0.20
CA PRO A 481 11.36 6.50 -0.77
C PRO A 481 11.69 5.00 -0.85
N GLY A 482 10.69 4.15 -0.91
CA GLY A 482 10.88 2.71 -1.12
C GLY A 482 11.49 2.39 -2.49
N SER A 483 12.09 1.21 -2.63
CA SER A 483 12.50 0.67 -3.94
C SER A 483 12.62 -0.84 -3.88
N THR A 484 12.69 -1.50 -5.04
CA THR A 484 12.86 -2.96 -5.10
C THR A 484 14.13 -3.48 -4.40
N ASP A 485 15.10 -2.60 -4.12
CA ASP A 485 16.35 -2.88 -3.39
C ASP A 485 16.41 -2.18 -2.01
N GLY A 486 15.24 -1.83 -1.46
CA GLY A 486 15.09 -1.14 -0.17
C GLY A 486 15.06 0.39 -0.26
N PRO A 487 14.90 1.09 0.88
CA PRO A 487 14.74 2.54 0.90
C PRO A 487 15.91 3.36 0.31
N VAL A 488 15.61 4.40 -0.45
CA VAL A 488 16.61 5.17 -1.23
C VAL A 488 17.07 6.40 -0.47
N ALA A 489 18.14 6.28 0.31
CA ALA A 489 18.70 7.38 1.13
C ALA A 489 19.10 8.64 0.34
N ALA A 490 19.50 8.49 -0.93
CA ALA A 490 19.86 9.61 -1.81
C ALA A 490 18.64 10.44 -2.23
N ALA A 491 17.45 9.83 -2.27
CA ALA A 491 16.18 10.49 -2.57
C ALA A 491 15.44 10.96 -1.31
N ARG A 492 16.07 10.84 -0.13
CA ARG A 492 15.42 11.15 1.14
C ARG A 492 14.97 12.60 1.22
N ARG A 493 13.92 12.82 1.99
CA ARG A 493 13.43 14.15 2.36
C ARG A 493 13.57 14.33 3.86
N THR A 494 14.23 15.42 4.28
CA THR A 494 14.37 15.75 5.70
C THR A 494 13.50 16.95 6.03
N LEU A 495 12.66 16.83 7.05
CA LEU A 495 11.70 17.86 7.46
C LEU A 495 11.83 18.14 8.96
N ASN A 496 11.70 19.41 9.32
CA ASN A 496 11.55 19.92 10.68
C ASN A 496 10.60 21.13 10.67
N GLN A 497 10.34 21.73 11.83
CA GLN A 497 9.42 22.87 11.95
C GLN A 497 9.90 24.15 11.25
N SER A 498 11.18 24.20 10.85
CA SER A 498 11.74 25.30 10.03
C SER A 498 11.64 25.06 8.52
N SER A 499 11.23 23.87 8.10
CA SER A 499 11.20 23.50 6.68
C SER A 499 10.08 24.25 5.93
N PRO A 500 10.31 24.66 4.66
CA PRO A 500 9.31 25.39 3.90
C PRO A 500 7.95 24.67 3.86
N GLY A 501 6.91 25.37 4.30
CA GLY A 501 5.54 24.86 4.26
C GLY A 501 5.15 23.90 5.39
N VAL A 502 6.08 23.58 6.31
CA VAL A 502 5.77 22.93 7.58
C VAL A 502 5.19 24.00 8.53
N PRO A 503 3.95 23.85 9.01
CA PRO A 503 3.35 24.80 9.95
C PRO A 503 4.05 24.83 11.31
N GLY A 504 4.02 26.00 11.96
CA GLY A 504 4.60 26.21 13.29
C GLY A 504 5.93 26.94 13.25
N THR A 505 6.60 27.02 14.39
CA THR A 505 7.95 27.57 14.52
C THR A 505 8.82 26.58 15.26
N SER A 506 10.08 26.49 14.87
CA SER A 506 11.08 25.66 15.52
C SER A 506 11.58 26.29 16.81
N GLU A 507 11.47 25.56 17.92
CA GLU A 507 11.95 25.93 19.23
C GLU A 507 12.83 24.81 19.82
N SER A 508 13.71 25.17 20.75
CA SER A 508 14.56 24.18 21.40
C SER A 508 13.70 23.21 22.21
N ASP A 509 14.00 21.91 22.08
CA ASP A 509 13.32 20.81 22.79
C ASP A 509 11.87 20.50 22.35
N ASP A 510 11.40 20.99 21.20
CA ASP A 510 10.07 20.62 20.64
C ASP A 510 9.93 19.12 20.36
N ARG A 511 11.05 18.50 19.97
CA ARG A 511 11.18 17.07 19.68
C ARG A 511 10.23 16.63 18.55
N PHE A 512 10.12 17.44 17.51
CA PHE A 512 9.49 17.07 16.25
C PHE A 512 10.03 15.72 15.76
N GLY A 513 9.13 14.82 15.38
CA GLY A 513 9.49 13.44 15.03
C GLY A 513 9.54 12.49 16.22
N SER A 514 8.99 12.86 17.38
CA SER A 514 8.90 11.96 18.56
C SER A 514 7.93 10.80 18.34
N SER A 515 6.94 11.00 17.49
CA SER A 515 6.03 9.97 16.99
C SER A 515 5.59 10.37 15.59
N THR A 516 5.36 9.38 14.72
CA THR A 516 4.88 9.59 13.36
C THR A 516 3.76 8.62 13.03
N ALA A 517 2.88 9.02 12.12
CA ALA A 517 1.84 8.17 11.55
C ALA A 517 1.56 8.63 10.12
N TYR A 518 0.77 7.85 9.38
CA TYR A 518 0.44 8.15 8.00
C TYR A 518 -1.05 7.86 7.71
N GLY A 519 -1.56 8.46 6.65
CA GLY A 519 -2.89 8.20 6.10
C GLY A 519 -3.25 9.25 5.05
N ASP A 520 -4.24 8.97 4.21
CA ASP A 520 -4.75 9.94 3.23
C ASP A 520 -5.75 10.90 3.90
N LEU A 521 -5.24 11.94 4.56
CA LEU A 521 -6.02 12.91 5.35
C LEU A 521 -6.81 13.87 4.47
N ASN A 522 -6.38 14.09 3.23
CA ASN A 522 -7.00 15.04 2.32
C ASN A 522 -7.84 14.37 1.21
N GLY A 523 -7.81 13.04 1.10
CA GLY A 523 -8.58 12.23 0.16
C GLY A 523 -8.08 12.30 -1.30
N ASP A 524 -6.81 12.64 -1.54
CA ASP A 524 -6.23 12.76 -2.88
C ASP A 524 -5.53 11.47 -3.36
N GLY A 525 -5.42 10.48 -2.48
CA GLY A 525 -4.82 9.18 -2.76
C GLY A 525 -3.31 9.10 -2.55
N PHE A 526 -2.66 10.14 -2.05
CA PHE A 526 -1.28 10.10 -1.57
C PHE A 526 -1.27 9.88 -0.06
N ALA A 527 -0.24 9.24 0.47
CA ALA A 527 -0.04 9.23 1.91
C ALA A 527 0.26 10.66 2.41
N ASP A 528 -0.31 11.03 3.55
CA ASP A 528 0.06 12.23 4.29
C ASP A 528 0.79 11.84 5.57
N LEU A 529 1.71 12.70 6.00
CA LEU A 529 2.57 12.46 7.17
C LEU A 529 2.05 13.21 8.39
N ILE A 530 1.89 12.51 9.51
CA ILE A 530 1.56 13.08 10.81
C ILE A 530 2.79 13.01 11.69
N VAL A 531 3.16 14.13 12.31
CA VAL A 531 4.35 14.24 13.16
C VAL A 531 3.99 14.87 14.50
N GLY A 532 4.35 14.19 15.59
CA GLY A 532 4.22 14.70 16.94
C GLY A 532 5.44 15.50 17.41
N ALA A 533 5.20 16.63 18.09
CA ALA A 533 6.20 17.47 18.74
C ALA A 533 5.76 17.72 20.20
N PRO A 534 5.98 16.77 21.13
CA PRO A 534 5.46 16.85 22.49
C PRO A 534 6.11 17.93 23.36
N GLY A 535 7.24 18.49 22.94
CA GLY A 535 7.89 19.60 23.63
C GLY A 535 7.39 20.99 23.24
N GLU A 536 6.57 21.09 22.19
CA GLU A 536 6.11 22.37 21.64
C GLU A 536 5.46 23.27 22.72
N ASN A 537 5.85 24.54 22.75
CA ASN A 537 5.25 25.52 23.64
C ASN A 537 3.92 26.05 23.09
N GLY A 538 2.97 26.30 23.99
CA GLY A 538 1.67 26.83 23.63
C GLY A 538 1.75 28.29 23.19
N VAL A 539 0.85 28.70 22.30
CA VAL A 539 0.75 30.08 21.76
C VAL A 539 0.58 31.20 22.79
N THR A 540 0.29 30.88 24.05
CA THR A 540 0.18 31.84 25.17
C THR A 540 1.27 31.65 26.23
N GLY A 541 2.38 30.98 25.88
CA GLY A 541 3.57 30.83 26.72
C GLY A 541 3.55 29.67 27.72
N GLN A 542 2.59 28.74 27.61
CA GLN A 542 2.62 27.50 28.40
C GLN A 542 3.72 26.58 27.85
N ALA A 543 4.60 26.08 28.73
CA ALA A 543 5.69 25.21 28.30
C ALA A 543 5.20 23.78 27.96
N ASN A 544 5.83 23.12 26.97
CA ASN A 544 5.64 21.69 26.67
C ASN A 544 4.17 21.23 26.54
N THR A 545 3.35 22.06 25.91
CA THR A 545 1.94 21.69 25.67
C THR A 545 1.81 20.59 24.61
N GLY A 546 2.79 20.56 23.70
CA GLY A 546 2.87 19.65 22.58
C GLY A 546 1.95 20.02 21.42
N SER A 547 2.30 19.55 20.22
CA SER A 547 1.52 19.73 19.00
C SER A 547 1.58 18.49 18.11
N VAL A 548 0.67 18.45 17.13
CA VAL A 548 0.67 17.46 16.04
C VAL A 548 0.61 18.20 14.72
N THR A 549 1.52 17.88 13.80
CA THR A 549 1.58 18.47 12.46
C THR A 549 1.17 17.43 11.43
N ALA A 550 0.20 17.74 10.58
CA ALA A 550 -0.11 16.95 9.38
C ALA A 550 0.51 17.63 8.16
N LEU A 551 1.17 16.87 7.29
CA LEU A 551 1.83 17.33 6.07
C LEU A 551 1.30 16.52 4.88
N TYR A 552 0.78 17.21 3.87
CA TYR A 552 0.08 16.58 2.76
C TYR A 552 1.04 16.09 1.66
N GLY A 553 0.86 14.84 1.22
CA GLY A 553 1.57 14.25 0.09
C GLY A 553 1.19 14.88 -1.26
N PRO A 554 1.90 14.55 -2.34
CA PRO A 554 3.25 13.97 -2.35
C PRO A 554 4.32 15.00 -1.97
N GLY A 555 3.94 16.28 -1.88
CA GLY A 555 4.83 17.39 -1.68
C GLY A 555 5.36 17.49 -0.25
N LEU A 556 4.62 17.11 0.78
CA LEU A 556 4.96 17.35 2.20
C LEU A 556 5.40 18.79 2.51
N THR A 557 4.97 19.76 1.69
CA THR A 557 5.28 21.20 1.79
C THR A 557 4.06 22.03 2.10
N THR A 558 2.95 21.39 2.47
CA THR A 558 1.72 22.04 2.91
C THR A 558 1.13 21.20 4.01
N GLY A 559 0.45 21.80 4.96
CA GLY A 559 -0.03 21.05 6.10
C GLY A 559 -0.89 21.85 7.06
N LYS A 560 -1.22 21.21 8.17
CA LYS A 560 -2.03 21.78 9.25
C LYS A 560 -1.44 21.43 10.61
N LEU A 561 -1.49 22.39 11.53
CA LEU A 561 -1.06 22.22 12.92
C LEU A 561 -2.27 22.02 13.84
N TYR A 562 -2.16 21.06 14.74
CA TYR A 562 -3.17 20.69 15.71
C TYR A 562 -2.65 20.89 17.13
N TRP A 563 -3.53 21.44 17.97
CA TRP A 563 -3.21 21.81 19.34
C TRP A 563 -4.30 21.32 20.29
N THR A 564 -3.96 21.23 21.58
CA THR A 564 -4.98 21.12 22.63
C THR A 564 -5.82 22.41 22.70
N ASN A 565 -7.03 22.35 23.25
CA ASN A 565 -7.91 23.51 23.33
C ASN A 565 -7.28 24.63 24.19
N SER A 566 -7.16 25.84 23.64
CA SER A 566 -6.52 26.98 24.29
C SER A 566 -7.11 27.31 25.66
N SER A 567 -8.42 27.12 25.88
CA SER A 567 -9.08 27.43 27.15
C SER A 567 -8.75 26.42 28.26
N THR A 568 -8.22 25.25 27.91
CA THR A 568 -7.89 24.18 28.86
C THR A 568 -6.43 23.75 28.80
N ARG A 569 -5.63 24.38 27.92
CA ARG A 569 -4.24 24.03 27.69
C ARG A 569 -3.41 24.37 28.91
N THR A 570 -2.76 23.36 29.46
CA THR A 570 -1.83 23.50 30.59
C THR A 570 -0.41 23.14 30.17
N ALA A 571 0.58 23.62 30.93
CA ALA A 571 1.96 23.20 30.71
C ALA A 571 2.12 21.68 30.89
N ASP A 572 3.11 21.11 30.20
CA ASP A 572 3.51 19.70 30.28
C ASP A 572 2.40 18.69 29.90
N GLU A 573 1.48 19.10 29.02
CA GLU A 573 0.45 18.23 28.43
C GLU A 573 1.07 17.18 27.50
N GLY A 574 2.05 17.56 26.69
CA GLY A 574 2.79 16.67 25.80
C GLY A 574 1.96 16.07 24.65
N LEU A 575 1.03 16.83 24.07
CA LEU A 575 0.31 16.37 22.87
C LEU A 575 1.29 15.96 21.75
N GLY A 576 1.00 14.90 21.01
CA GLY A 576 1.94 14.37 20.00
C GLY A 576 3.00 13.42 20.58
N THR A 577 2.86 13.00 21.86
CA THR A 577 3.70 11.92 22.42
C THR A 577 3.45 10.60 21.69
N THR A 578 2.20 10.37 21.28
CA THR A 578 1.78 9.23 20.48
C THR A 578 0.81 9.73 19.43
N VAL A 579 0.96 9.29 18.18
CA VAL A 579 0.02 9.55 17.09
C VAL A 579 -0.34 8.24 16.39
N THR A 580 -1.55 8.15 15.87
CA THR A 580 -1.97 7.15 14.86
C THR A 580 -3.03 7.80 13.98
N ALA A 581 -3.36 7.16 12.85
CA ALA A 581 -4.42 7.62 11.97
C ALA A 581 -5.27 6.48 11.43
N GLY A 582 -6.47 6.82 11.01
CA GLY A 582 -7.43 5.90 10.41
C GLY A 582 -8.71 6.66 10.14
N ASP A 583 -9.52 6.21 9.19
CA ASP A 583 -10.79 6.85 8.93
C ASP A 583 -11.83 6.38 9.97
N PHE A 584 -12.07 7.20 10.98
CA PHE A 584 -12.88 6.82 12.14
C PHE A 584 -14.38 7.06 11.91
N ASN A 585 -14.74 7.72 10.81
CA ASN A 585 -16.12 8.09 10.44
C ASN A 585 -16.57 7.57 9.06
N ALA A 586 -15.67 6.89 8.34
CA ALA A 586 -15.82 6.37 6.99
C ALA A 586 -16.26 7.44 5.97
N ASP A 587 -15.64 8.62 5.99
CA ASP A 587 -15.94 9.71 5.05
C ASP A 587 -15.01 9.76 3.82
N GLY A 588 -13.98 8.90 3.78
CA GLY A 588 -13.00 8.82 2.70
C GLY A 588 -11.73 9.60 2.96
N LYS A 589 -11.59 10.19 4.15
CA LYS A 589 -10.37 10.83 4.63
C LYS A 589 -9.94 10.18 5.94
N ALA A 590 -8.63 9.94 6.07
CA ALA A 590 -8.09 9.47 7.33
C ALA A 590 -8.19 10.58 8.39
N ASP A 591 -8.46 10.19 9.63
CA ASP A 591 -8.50 11.07 10.78
C ASP A 591 -7.25 10.92 11.63
N ILE A 592 -6.99 11.91 12.47
CA ILE A 592 -5.80 11.96 13.31
C ILE A 592 -6.18 11.62 14.74
N PHE A 593 -5.43 10.72 15.38
CA PHE A 593 -5.51 10.44 16.81
C PHE A 593 -4.20 10.80 17.51
N SER A 594 -4.27 11.33 18.73
CA SER A 594 -3.08 11.55 19.56
C SER A 594 -3.32 11.40 21.05
N VAL A 595 -2.27 11.00 21.78
CA VAL A 595 -2.23 11.00 23.25
C VAL A 595 -1.41 12.17 23.77
N ALA A 596 -1.96 12.86 24.78
CA ALA A 596 -1.25 13.82 25.62
C ALA A 596 -1.12 13.21 27.03
N PRO A 597 0.08 12.81 27.47
CA PRO A 597 0.27 12.05 28.70
C PRO A 597 0.15 12.90 29.98
N GLY A 598 -0.07 14.22 29.87
CA GLY A 598 -0.18 15.20 30.96
C GLY A 598 -1.06 14.85 32.14
N ALA A 599 -1.28 15.78 33.06
CA ALA A 599 -2.04 15.54 34.29
C ALA A 599 -3.40 16.27 34.24
N PRO A 600 -4.51 15.63 33.80
CA PRO A 600 -4.67 14.20 33.49
C PRO A 600 -4.29 13.78 32.07
N GLY A 601 -4.02 12.48 31.92
CA GLY A 601 -3.75 11.87 30.61
C GLY A 601 -4.99 11.87 29.73
N ARG A 602 -4.86 12.42 28.52
CA ARG A 602 -5.97 12.61 27.57
C ARG A 602 -5.65 12.00 26.21
N TRP A 603 -6.71 11.69 25.50
CA TRP A 603 -6.67 11.41 24.07
C TRP A 603 -7.42 12.50 23.30
N TYR A 604 -7.00 12.71 22.06
CA TYR A 604 -7.57 13.64 21.11
C TYR A 604 -7.76 12.93 19.78
N ALA A 605 -8.82 13.29 19.07
CA ALA A 605 -9.06 12.88 17.70
C ALA A 605 -9.53 14.09 16.89
N TRP A 606 -9.11 14.18 15.63
CA TRP A 606 -9.58 15.23 14.72
C TRP A 606 -10.06 14.60 13.43
N ASP A 607 -11.28 14.97 13.05
CA ASP A 607 -11.82 14.75 11.72
C ASP A 607 -11.04 15.63 10.74
N SER A 608 -10.39 15.00 9.75
CA SER A 608 -9.56 15.74 8.78
C SER A 608 -10.38 16.52 7.76
N ALA A 609 -11.59 16.05 7.43
CA ALA A 609 -12.49 16.72 6.50
C ALA A 609 -13.05 18.03 7.08
N THR A 610 -13.47 18.02 8.34
CA THR A 610 -14.15 19.17 8.98
C THR A 610 -13.25 19.95 9.94
N GLY A 611 -12.18 19.34 10.43
CA GLY A 611 -11.34 19.87 11.50
C GLY A 611 -11.98 19.77 12.90
N ALA A 612 -13.15 19.12 13.03
CA ALA A 612 -13.81 18.93 14.31
C ALA A 612 -12.94 18.06 15.24
N GLY A 613 -12.74 18.52 16.48
CA GLY A 613 -11.92 17.82 17.47
C GLY A 613 -12.77 17.17 18.56
N THR A 614 -12.51 15.89 18.82
CA THR A 614 -13.06 15.14 19.96
C THR A 614 -11.93 14.81 20.94
N ARG A 615 -12.25 14.73 22.23
CA ARG A 615 -11.26 14.40 23.26
C ARG A 615 -11.90 13.70 24.45
N GLY A 616 -11.08 13.00 25.21
CA GLY A 616 -11.50 12.41 26.46
C GLY A 616 -10.34 12.06 27.37
N TYR A 617 -10.67 11.51 28.54
CA TYR A 617 -9.68 10.96 29.46
C TYR A 617 -9.36 9.53 29.08
N LEU A 618 -8.10 9.13 29.23
CA LEU A 618 -7.69 7.73 29.07
C LEU A 618 -8.25 6.85 30.21
N ASN A 619 -8.31 7.40 31.42
CA ASN A 619 -8.79 6.70 32.61
C ASN A 619 -10.28 7.01 32.90
N THR A 620 -10.98 6.11 33.62
CA THR A 620 -12.43 6.12 33.83
C THR A 620 -12.91 7.00 35.00
N ALA A 621 -12.02 7.44 35.89
CA ALA A 621 -12.40 8.33 36.97
C ALA A 621 -12.51 9.77 36.47
N THR A 622 -13.72 10.32 36.45
CA THR A 622 -14.04 11.74 36.18
C THR A 622 -13.34 12.73 37.13
N SER A 623 -12.64 12.23 38.16
CA SER A 623 -11.83 12.96 39.13
C SER A 623 -10.33 12.65 39.07
N TYR A 624 -9.88 11.82 38.12
CA TYR A 624 -8.48 11.44 38.02
C TYR A 624 -7.69 12.51 37.30
N THR A 625 -6.74 13.13 38.00
CA THR A 625 -5.85 14.19 37.51
C THR A 625 -4.44 13.68 37.17
N GLY A 626 -4.21 12.36 37.23
CA GLY A 626 -2.86 11.78 37.14
C GLY A 626 -2.26 11.76 35.74
N ARG A 627 -0.95 12.00 35.67
CA ARG A 627 -0.09 11.77 34.49
C ARG A 627 -0.05 10.28 34.15
N VAL A 628 -0.04 9.96 32.86
CA VAL A 628 0.24 8.60 32.35
C VAL A 628 1.64 8.56 31.73
N SER A 629 2.16 7.36 31.46
CA SER A 629 3.49 7.20 30.84
C SER A 629 3.49 6.02 29.87
N TYR A 630 4.50 5.95 29.01
CA TYR A 630 4.67 4.87 28.01
C TYR A 630 3.40 4.65 27.18
N SER A 631 2.80 5.73 26.69
CA SER A 631 1.64 5.62 25.82
C SER A 631 2.05 5.08 24.46
N SER A 632 1.22 4.20 23.91
CA SER A 632 1.29 3.69 22.55
C SER A 632 -0.13 3.54 22.01
N ALA A 633 -0.32 3.70 20.71
CA ALA A 633 -1.61 3.56 20.05
C ALA A 633 -1.45 2.88 18.70
N SER A 634 -2.43 2.08 18.31
CA SER A 634 -2.53 1.49 16.97
C SER A 634 -3.98 1.58 16.50
N SER A 635 -4.17 1.86 15.22
CA SER A 635 -5.48 1.88 14.58
C SER A 635 -5.75 0.60 13.79
N GLY A 636 -7.02 0.23 13.67
CA GLY A 636 -7.43 -0.96 12.94
C GLY A 636 -8.93 -1.20 13.10
N ASP A 637 -9.55 -1.95 12.21
CA ASP A 637 -10.96 -2.33 12.39
C ASP A 637 -11.02 -3.64 13.20
N PHE A 638 -11.03 -3.50 14.53
CA PHE A 638 -11.02 -4.66 15.43
C PHE A 638 -12.35 -5.41 15.47
N ASN A 639 -13.38 -4.86 14.81
CA ASN A 639 -14.74 -5.36 14.87
C ASN A 639 -15.44 -5.60 13.52
N ASP A 640 -14.72 -5.33 12.43
CA ASP A 640 -15.11 -5.49 11.02
C ASP A 640 -16.47 -4.83 10.73
N ASP A 641 -16.68 -3.62 11.25
CA ASP A 641 -17.86 -2.77 10.97
C ASP A 641 -17.60 -1.66 9.95
N GLY A 642 -16.37 -1.56 9.45
CA GLY A 642 -15.96 -0.65 8.40
C GLY A 642 -15.54 0.73 8.90
N TYR A 643 -15.37 0.93 10.20
CA TYR A 643 -14.74 2.12 10.76
C TYR A 643 -13.39 1.73 11.36
N ALA A 644 -12.37 2.57 11.17
CA ALA A 644 -11.16 2.38 11.93
C ALA A 644 -11.44 2.63 13.42
N ASP A 645 -10.88 1.77 14.26
CA ASP A 645 -10.87 1.91 15.71
C ASP A 645 -9.46 2.33 16.17
N VAL A 646 -9.30 2.63 17.46
CA VAL A 646 -7.99 2.86 18.10
C VAL A 646 -7.87 2.04 19.38
N ALA A 647 -6.79 1.28 19.49
CA ALA A 647 -6.33 0.70 20.74
C ALA A 647 -5.25 1.61 21.34
N VAL A 648 -5.34 1.89 22.64
CA VAL A 648 -4.38 2.74 23.36
C VAL A 648 -3.86 2.00 24.57
N SER A 649 -2.55 1.82 24.64
CA SER A 649 -1.88 1.36 25.84
C SER A 649 -1.17 2.49 26.56
N PHE A 650 -1.12 2.41 27.89
CA PHE A 650 -0.38 3.34 28.73
C PHE A 650 -0.17 2.74 30.11
N ARG A 651 0.83 3.24 30.83
CA ARG A 651 1.02 2.96 32.26
C ARG A 651 0.29 3.99 33.12
N ASP A 652 -0.55 3.52 34.03
CA ASP A 652 -1.25 4.35 35.00
C ASP A 652 -0.36 4.80 36.19
N THR A 653 -0.88 5.64 37.08
CA THR A 653 -0.11 6.10 38.27
C THR A 653 0.17 5.00 39.30
N ALA A 654 -0.51 3.86 39.21
CA ALA A 654 -0.21 2.69 40.04
C ALA A 654 0.92 1.82 39.43
N GLY A 655 1.48 2.25 38.30
CA GLY A 655 2.53 1.52 37.60
C GLY A 655 2.01 0.33 36.80
N LYS A 656 0.70 0.26 36.50
CA LYS A 656 0.09 -0.85 35.75
C LYS A 656 -0.16 -0.47 34.30
N GLY A 657 0.19 -1.39 33.40
CA GLY A 657 -0.12 -1.30 31.97
C GLY A 657 -1.61 -1.47 31.74
N ARG A 658 -2.24 -0.48 31.11
CA ARG A 658 -3.65 -0.46 30.75
C ARG A 658 -3.81 -0.50 29.24
N LEU A 659 -4.93 -1.05 28.80
CA LEU A 659 -5.34 -1.07 27.41
C LEU A 659 -6.76 -0.55 27.30
N VAL A 660 -6.99 0.41 26.41
CA VAL A 660 -8.30 1.02 26.15
C VAL A 660 -8.62 0.86 24.68
N TRP A 661 -9.88 0.57 24.38
CA TRP A 661 -10.41 0.55 23.02
C TRP A 661 -11.35 1.74 22.80
N LEU A 662 -11.13 2.45 21.70
CA LEU A 662 -11.99 3.47 21.15
C LEU A 662 -12.52 2.97 19.82
N LYS A 663 -13.84 2.90 19.69
CA LYS A 663 -14.53 2.40 18.50
C LYS A 663 -14.86 3.54 17.54
N GLY A 664 -14.64 3.34 16.26
CA GLY A 664 -15.09 4.23 15.19
C GLY A 664 -16.62 4.21 15.04
N SER A 665 -17.16 5.26 14.44
CA SER A 665 -18.60 5.41 14.21
C SER A 665 -18.85 6.50 13.18
N PRO A 666 -20.06 6.65 12.61
CA PRO A 666 -20.38 7.80 11.74
C PRO A 666 -20.11 9.19 12.35
N THR A 667 -19.89 9.28 13.66
CA THR A 667 -19.59 10.52 14.38
C THR A 667 -18.13 10.59 14.88
N GLY A 668 -17.26 9.70 14.40
CA GLY A 668 -15.87 9.54 14.82
C GLY A 668 -15.70 8.64 16.05
N LEU A 669 -14.53 8.73 16.69
CA LEU A 669 -14.14 7.83 17.78
C LEU A 669 -14.95 8.01 19.07
N GLN A 670 -15.36 6.88 19.63
CA GLN A 670 -16.06 6.77 20.90
C GLN A 670 -15.32 5.82 21.84
N ARG A 671 -15.02 6.26 23.06
CA ARG A 671 -14.35 5.42 24.07
C ARG A 671 -15.29 4.31 24.54
N VAL A 672 -14.95 3.06 24.28
CA VAL A 672 -15.71 1.90 24.76
C VAL A 672 -15.39 1.62 26.23
N GLY A 673 -14.11 1.40 26.54
CA GLY A 673 -13.74 0.96 27.88
C GLY A 673 -12.29 0.55 28.02
N MET A 674 -11.91 0.27 29.26
CA MET A 674 -10.64 -0.38 29.56
C MET A 674 -10.81 -1.89 29.39
N LEU A 675 -9.91 -2.52 28.64
CA LEU A 675 -9.93 -3.96 28.41
C LEU A 675 -9.36 -4.69 29.63
N THR A 676 -9.78 -5.94 29.78
CA THR A 676 -9.23 -6.89 30.77
C THR A 676 -7.82 -7.35 30.40
N ALA A 677 -7.50 -7.39 29.11
CA ALA A 677 -6.15 -7.65 28.64
C ALA A 677 -5.20 -6.55 29.16
N PRO A 678 -4.03 -6.92 29.73
CA PRO A 678 -3.07 -5.95 30.23
C PRO A 678 -2.45 -5.13 29.10
N GLY A 679 -2.13 -3.88 29.39
CA GLY A 679 -1.37 -3.02 28.49
C GLY A 679 0.13 -3.35 28.48
N GLY A 680 0.86 -2.65 27.63
CA GLY A 680 2.30 -2.73 27.45
C GLY A 680 2.91 -1.36 27.10
N ARG A 681 4.04 -1.38 26.39
CA ARG A 681 4.76 -0.15 25.97
C ARG A 681 4.75 0.09 24.46
N SER A 682 4.39 -0.92 23.67
CA SER A 682 4.29 -0.84 22.21
C SER A 682 3.05 -1.60 21.74
N LEU A 683 2.47 -1.16 20.61
CA LEU A 683 1.26 -1.73 20.02
C LEU A 683 1.44 -1.81 18.51
N ALA A 684 0.91 -2.85 17.89
CA ALA A 684 0.75 -2.97 16.44
C ALA A 684 -0.52 -3.75 16.12
N SER A 685 -1.15 -3.45 15.00
CA SER A 685 -2.40 -4.06 14.54
C SER A 685 -2.23 -4.80 13.21
N GLY A 686 -2.98 -5.89 13.04
CA GLY A 686 -3.02 -6.70 11.82
C GLY A 686 -3.73 -8.03 12.08
N ASP A 687 -4.11 -8.74 11.02
CA ASP A 687 -4.86 -10.01 11.13
C ASP A 687 -3.89 -11.18 11.38
N LEU A 688 -3.67 -11.52 12.65
CA LEU A 688 -2.71 -12.53 13.08
C LEU A 688 -3.24 -13.95 12.93
N ASN A 689 -4.57 -14.13 12.82
CA ASN A 689 -5.20 -15.45 12.77
C ASN A 689 -5.97 -15.71 11.45
N GLY A 690 -5.97 -14.76 10.52
CA GLY A 690 -6.56 -14.87 9.19
C GLY A 690 -8.09 -14.94 9.20
N ASP A 691 -8.75 -14.50 10.28
CA ASP A 691 -10.20 -14.57 10.43
C ASP A 691 -10.95 -13.35 9.85
N GLY A 692 -10.21 -12.34 9.40
CA GLY A 692 -10.71 -11.13 8.77
C GLY A 692 -11.03 -9.99 9.73
N TYR A 693 -10.88 -10.18 11.04
CA TYR A 693 -10.86 -9.08 12.02
C TYR A 693 -9.42 -8.60 12.22
N THR A 694 -9.25 -7.30 12.48
CA THR A 694 -7.93 -6.82 12.88
C THR A 694 -7.63 -7.29 14.30
N ASP A 695 -6.43 -7.80 14.55
CA ASP A 695 -5.93 -8.15 15.88
C ASP A 695 -4.92 -7.11 16.40
N LEU A 696 -4.45 -7.30 17.63
CA LEU A 696 -3.50 -6.42 18.29
C LEU A 696 -2.35 -7.22 18.92
N ALA A 697 -1.11 -6.88 18.60
CA ALA A 697 0.06 -7.27 19.38
C ALA A 697 0.38 -6.21 20.43
N VAL A 698 0.56 -6.65 21.68
CA VAL A 698 0.93 -5.80 22.82
C VAL A 698 2.32 -6.18 23.29
N GLY A 699 3.30 -5.29 23.12
CA GLY A 699 4.66 -5.49 23.59
C GLY A 699 4.81 -5.13 25.08
N GLN A 700 5.27 -6.10 25.87
CA GLN A 700 5.26 -6.07 27.33
C GLN A 700 6.67 -6.34 27.88
N PRO A 701 7.58 -5.36 27.83
CA PRO A 701 8.94 -5.56 28.34
C PRO A 701 9.01 -5.67 29.87
N SER A 702 7.94 -5.30 30.59
CA SER A 702 7.91 -5.31 32.06
C SER A 702 6.79 -6.18 32.62
N ALA A 703 7.19 -7.31 33.21
CA ALA A 703 6.32 -8.22 33.95
C ALA A 703 5.54 -7.51 35.08
N THR A 704 6.15 -6.52 35.74
CA THR A 704 5.51 -5.79 36.84
C THR A 704 4.39 -4.85 36.38
N GLU A 705 4.49 -4.35 35.15
CA GLU A 705 3.49 -3.46 34.53
C GLU A 705 2.32 -4.29 33.98
N SER A 706 2.62 -5.37 33.26
CA SER A 706 1.64 -6.16 32.50
C SER A 706 1.14 -7.42 33.22
N GLY A 707 1.77 -7.83 34.31
CA GLY A 707 1.31 -8.92 35.17
C GLY A 707 1.61 -10.34 34.67
N HIS A 708 2.42 -10.50 33.63
CA HIS A 708 2.95 -11.80 33.20
C HIS A 708 4.13 -12.26 34.09
N THR A 709 4.57 -13.51 33.91
CA THR A 709 5.68 -14.10 34.68
C THR A 709 6.97 -14.30 33.87
N ALA A 710 6.96 -13.99 32.57
CA ALA A 710 8.13 -14.11 31.70
C ALA A 710 9.31 -13.25 32.17
N VAL A 711 10.50 -13.85 32.19
CA VAL A 711 11.77 -13.17 32.35
C VAL A 711 12.17 -12.60 30.97
N GLY A 712 12.67 -11.37 30.92
CA GLY A 712 13.04 -10.70 29.65
C GLY A 712 11.95 -9.92 28.95
N GLY A 713 10.68 -10.13 29.29
CA GLY A 713 9.54 -9.47 28.65
C GLY A 713 8.69 -10.44 27.83
N ALA A 714 7.67 -9.94 27.15
CA ALA A 714 6.75 -10.75 26.37
C ALA A 714 6.04 -9.94 25.28
N VAL A 715 5.39 -10.65 24.37
CA VAL A 715 4.36 -10.09 23.48
C VAL A 715 3.06 -10.86 23.68
N THR A 716 1.95 -10.14 23.80
CA THR A 716 0.61 -10.74 23.86
C THR A 716 -0.20 -10.36 22.62
N ALA A 717 -0.67 -11.37 21.87
CA ALA A 717 -1.70 -11.21 20.85
C ALA A 717 -3.10 -11.16 21.50
N VAL A 718 -3.86 -10.11 21.17
CA VAL A 718 -5.24 -9.87 21.57
C VAL A 718 -6.09 -9.85 20.31
N PHE A 719 -7.03 -10.80 20.19
CA PHE A 719 -7.76 -11.02 18.95
C PHE A 719 -8.97 -10.10 18.82
N GLY A 720 -9.23 -9.67 17.59
CA GLY A 720 -10.46 -9.01 17.18
C GLY A 720 -11.65 -9.97 17.19
N SER A 721 -12.85 -9.40 17.10
CA SER A 721 -14.10 -10.16 17.01
C SER A 721 -15.21 -9.24 16.57
N SER A 722 -16.40 -9.77 16.25
CA SER A 722 -17.59 -8.93 15.98
C SER A 722 -17.99 -7.97 17.12
N THR A 723 -17.40 -8.13 18.31
CA THR A 723 -17.59 -7.23 19.47
C THR A 723 -16.36 -6.40 19.81
N GLY A 724 -15.32 -6.42 18.95
CA GLY A 724 -14.02 -5.79 19.15
C GLY A 724 -12.98 -6.69 19.82
N LEU A 725 -11.95 -6.07 20.37
CA LEU A 725 -10.83 -6.75 21.04
C LEU A 725 -11.29 -7.56 22.26
N THR A 726 -10.91 -8.84 22.30
CA THR A 726 -11.27 -9.76 23.38
C THR A 726 -10.03 -10.33 24.09
N SER A 727 -10.09 -10.43 25.42
CA SER A 727 -9.06 -11.14 26.19
C SER A 727 -9.16 -12.67 26.05
N THR A 728 -10.27 -13.17 25.53
CA THR A 728 -10.49 -14.61 25.33
C THR A 728 -9.56 -15.13 24.24
N GLY A 729 -8.83 -16.19 24.54
CA GLY A 729 -7.95 -16.84 23.56
C GLY A 729 -6.59 -16.16 23.35
N THR A 730 -6.31 -15.04 24.04
CA THR A 730 -5.03 -14.32 23.98
C THR A 730 -3.81 -15.25 24.04
N LYS A 731 -2.79 -14.94 23.23
CA LYS A 731 -1.54 -15.71 23.17
C LYS A 731 -0.39 -14.86 23.66
N THR A 732 0.30 -15.29 24.70
CA THR A 732 1.51 -14.62 25.19
C THR A 732 2.72 -15.46 24.83
N VAL A 733 3.69 -14.85 24.16
CA VAL A 733 4.95 -15.47 23.73
C VAL A 733 6.12 -14.69 24.34
N HIS A 734 7.13 -15.40 24.81
CA HIS A 734 8.36 -14.88 25.40
C HIS A 734 9.54 -15.82 25.08
N GLN A 735 10.78 -15.44 25.38
CA GLN A 735 11.98 -16.23 25.04
C GLN A 735 11.96 -17.66 25.59
N ASP A 736 11.41 -17.89 26.80
CA ASP A 736 11.26 -19.25 27.35
C ASP A 736 10.05 -20.04 26.80
N THR A 737 9.31 -19.50 25.82
CA THR A 737 8.22 -20.24 25.16
C THR A 737 8.81 -21.34 24.28
N THR A 738 8.19 -22.53 24.28
CA THR A 738 8.65 -23.66 23.46
C THR A 738 8.84 -23.26 22.00
N SER A 739 9.98 -23.63 21.41
CA SER A 739 10.40 -23.32 20.04
C SER A 739 10.85 -21.88 19.77
N VAL A 740 10.80 -20.99 20.76
CA VAL A 740 11.42 -19.67 20.65
C VAL A 740 12.93 -19.79 20.91
N PRO A 741 13.79 -19.25 20.03
CA PRO A 741 15.24 -19.22 20.26
C PRO A 741 15.64 -18.28 21.41
N GLY A 742 16.70 -18.65 22.13
CA GLY A 742 17.24 -17.85 23.24
C GLY A 742 16.71 -18.28 24.61
N LEU A 743 17.05 -17.51 25.64
CA LEU A 743 16.56 -17.66 27.01
C LEU A 743 16.22 -16.26 27.54
N GLY A 744 15.16 -16.13 28.33
CA GLY A 744 14.79 -14.85 28.91
C GLY A 744 15.71 -14.45 30.07
N GLU A 745 16.26 -13.24 30.01
CA GLU A 745 17.11 -12.62 31.02
C GLU A 745 16.49 -11.31 31.53
N SER A 746 16.77 -10.94 32.78
CA SER A 746 16.21 -9.70 33.32
C SER A 746 16.87 -8.49 32.64
N GLY A 747 16.12 -7.81 31.78
CA GLY A 747 16.58 -6.59 31.11
C GLY A 747 16.50 -6.66 29.59
N ASP A 748 16.19 -7.81 29.00
CA ASP A 748 16.14 -7.97 27.53
C ASP A 748 15.14 -7.03 26.85
N ASP A 749 14.13 -6.59 27.61
CA ASP A 749 13.09 -5.67 27.19
C ASP A 749 12.31 -6.18 25.95
N MET A 750 12.04 -7.49 25.88
CA MET A 750 11.23 -8.08 24.82
C MET A 750 9.85 -7.42 24.72
N GLY A 751 9.55 -6.92 23.51
CA GLY A 751 8.35 -6.13 23.25
C GLY A 751 8.52 -4.64 23.52
N ALA A 752 9.75 -4.13 23.68
CA ALA A 752 10.02 -2.69 23.71
C ALA A 752 9.47 -1.98 22.47
N SER A 753 9.54 -2.66 21.32
CA SER A 753 8.92 -2.28 20.05
C SER A 753 8.24 -3.52 19.45
N VAL A 754 7.14 -3.32 18.73
CA VAL A 754 6.45 -4.38 17.97
C VAL A 754 5.96 -3.84 16.64
N SER A 755 5.99 -4.68 15.60
CA SER A 755 5.34 -4.41 14.30
C SER A 755 4.65 -5.67 13.82
N ILE A 756 3.58 -5.51 13.04
CA ILE A 756 2.86 -6.62 12.40
C ILE A 756 2.96 -6.49 10.88
N GLY A 757 3.22 -7.61 10.19
CA GLY A 757 3.20 -7.70 8.73
C GLY A 757 3.33 -9.15 8.27
N ASP A 758 2.71 -9.50 7.14
CA ASP A 758 2.80 -10.84 6.57
C ASP A 758 4.11 -10.99 5.78
N VAL A 759 5.08 -11.71 6.33
CA VAL A 759 6.41 -11.85 5.71
C VAL A 759 6.48 -13.03 4.73
N ASP A 760 5.47 -13.89 4.59
CA ASP A 760 5.53 -15.00 3.62
C ASP A 760 4.29 -15.16 2.73
N LEU A 761 3.36 -14.21 2.82
CA LEU A 761 2.12 -14.15 2.05
C LEU A 761 1.23 -15.39 2.26
N ASP A 762 1.31 -16.03 3.43
CA ASP A 762 0.48 -17.17 3.75
C ASP A 762 -0.96 -16.78 4.16
N GLY A 763 -1.20 -15.48 4.41
CA GLY A 763 -2.47 -14.90 4.81
C GLY A 763 -2.62 -14.72 6.31
N TYR A 764 -1.57 -14.97 7.11
CA TYR A 764 -1.50 -14.67 8.53
C TYR A 764 -0.39 -13.64 8.76
N ALA A 765 -0.74 -12.49 9.35
CA ALA A 765 0.28 -11.49 9.65
C ALA A 765 1.19 -11.97 10.81
N ASP A 766 2.48 -11.65 10.74
CA ASP A 766 3.49 -12.04 11.71
C ASP A 766 3.85 -10.88 12.64
N ILE A 767 4.54 -11.17 13.74
CA ILE A 767 4.99 -10.14 14.68
C ILE A 767 6.51 -10.08 14.68
N LEU A 768 7.09 -8.88 14.53
CA LEU A 768 8.48 -8.61 14.88
C LEU A 768 8.52 -7.89 16.22
N ALA A 769 9.25 -8.43 17.19
CA ALA A 769 9.43 -7.84 18.51
C ALA A 769 10.88 -7.41 18.72
N GLY A 770 11.09 -6.20 19.24
CA GLY A 770 12.40 -5.72 19.66
C GLY A 770 12.78 -6.17 21.08
N LEU A 771 14.06 -6.52 21.26
CA LEU A 771 14.71 -6.88 22.52
C LEU A 771 15.97 -6.02 22.70
N PRO A 772 15.87 -4.69 22.84
CA PRO A 772 17.02 -3.80 22.84
C PRO A 772 17.95 -3.95 24.06
N GLY A 773 17.57 -4.72 25.07
CA GLY A 773 18.42 -5.03 26.21
C GLY A 773 19.10 -6.40 26.14
N GLU A 774 18.83 -7.19 25.10
CA GLU A 774 19.39 -8.54 24.95
C GLU A 774 20.93 -8.51 24.95
N ASN A 775 21.53 -9.47 25.66
CA ASN A 775 22.97 -9.68 25.65
C ASN A 775 23.37 -10.60 24.49
N VAL A 776 24.16 -10.10 23.53
CA VAL A 776 24.66 -10.93 22.41
C VAL A 776 26.05 -11.44 22.75
N THR A 777 26.27 -12.77 22.63
CA THR A 777 27.57 -13.38 22.87
C THR A 777 28.28 -13.71 21.56
N ARG A 778 29.46 -13.13 21.35
CA ARG A 778 30.34 -13.41 20.20
C ARG A 778 31.74 -13.76 20.68
N SER A 779 32.21 -14.94 20.28
CA SER A 779 33.55 -15.45 20.66
C SER A 779 33.81 -15.42 22.17
N ASP A 780 32.85 -15.92 22.95
CA ASP A 780 32.86 -15.97 24.43
C ASP A 780 32.87 -14.60 25.13
N VAL A 781 32.64 -13.51 24.38
CA VAL A 781 32.46 -12.17 24.93
C VAL A 781 30.97 -11.81 24.86
N SER A 782 30.40 -11.48 26.02
CA SER A 782 29.03 -10.96 26.13
C SER A 782 29.03 -9.44 25.93
N TYR A 783 28.30 -8.98 24.92
CA TYR A 783 28.04 -7.57 24.63
C TYR A 783 26.70 -7.20 25.25
N VAL A 784 26.79 -6.52 26.40
CA VAL A 784 25.62 -6.14 27.19
C VAL A 784 24.77 -5.13 26.43
N ASN A 785 23.45 -5.31 26.43
CA ASN A 785 22.49 -4.47 25.71
C ASN A 785 22.83 -4.26 24.23
N ALA A 786 23.50 -5.22 23.59
CA ALA A 786 23.70 -5.20 22.15
C ALA A 786 22.35 -5.19 21.42
N GLY A 787 21.39 -5.93 21.97
CA GLY A 787 20.02 -6.00 21.47
C GLY A 787 19.82 -7.07 20.41
N SER A 788 18.56 -7.41 20.18
CA SER A 788 18.11 -8.39 19.18
C SER A 788 16.66 -8.11 18.78
N THR A 789 16.16 -8.85 17.79
CA THR A 789 14.75 -8.89 17.41
C THR A 789 14.27 -10.32 17.28
N LEU A 790 12.99 -10.54 17.54
CA LEU A 790 12.35 -11.85 17.43
C LEU A 790 11.17 -11.76 16.46
N LEU A 791 11.30 -12.43 15.31
CA LEU A 791 10.20 -12.65 14.38
C LEU A 791 9.38 -13.86 14.84
N LEU A 792 8.10 -13.65 15.09
CA LEU A 792 7.12 -14.66 15.51
C LEU A 792 6.16 -14.94 14.37
N ARG A 793 6.24 -16.17 13.84
CA ARG A 793 5.34 -16.65 12.80
C ARG A 793 3.94 -16.91 13.37
N SER A 794 2.93 -16.45 12.66
CA SER A 794 1.53 -16.67 13.04
C SER A 794 0.89 -17.84 12.27
N THR A 795 -0.29 -18.24 12.71
CA THR A 795 -1.13 -19.28 12.09
C THR A 795 -2.58 -18.92 12.34
N SER A 796 -3.52 -19.76 11.92
CA SER A 796 -4.95 -19.61 12.26
C SER A 796 -5.28 -19.61 13.76
N THR A 797 -4.31 -19.90 14.64
CA THR A 797 -4.46 -19.81 16.10
C THR A 797 -3.65 -18.68 16.73
N GLY A 798 -3.06 -17.82 15.89
CA GLY A 798 -2.11 -16.77 16.25
C GLY A 798 -0.68 -17.28 16.49
N PRO A 799 0.17 -16.46 17.13
CA PRO A 799 1.57 -16.80 17.36
C PRO A 799 1.72 -17.86 18.46
N THR A 800 2.59 -18.86 18.20
CA THR A 800 2.86 -19.97 19.14
C THR A 800 4.33 -20.11 19.52
N GLY A 801 5.23 -19.37 18.86
CA GLY A 801 6.68 -19.55 18.94
C GLY A 801 7.24 -20.55 17.91
N THR A 802 6.39 -21.37 17.28
CA THR A 802 6.83 -22.25 16.18
C THR A 802 7.31 -21.41 14.99
N GLY A 803 8.49 -21.72 14.46
CA GLY A 803 9.06 -20.97 13.33
C GLY A 803 9.63 -19.61 13.71
N ALA A 804 9.75 -19.30 15.01
CA ALA A 804 10.33 -18.03 15.45
C ALA A 804 11.82 -17.94 15.10
N VAL A 805 12.25 -16.74 14.70
CA VAL A 805 13.63 -16.46 14.28
C VAL A 805 14.13 -15.23 15.04
N ILE A 806 15.33 -15.34 15.63
CA ILE A 806 16.01 -14.22 16.27
C ILE A 806 17.04 -13.61 15.31
N TYR A 807 17.08 -12.27 15.23
CA TYR A 807 18.07 -11.52 14.46
C TYR A 807 18.83 -10.55 15.36
N SER A 808 20.12 -10.44 15.12
CA SER A 808 21.06 -9.47 15.71
C SER A 808 22.10 -9.08 14.65
N GLN A 809 22.94 -8.07 14.93
CA GLN A 809 24.07 -7.72 14.05
C GLN A 809 25.07 -8.88 13.87
N ASP A 810 25.13 -9.82 14.81
CA ASP A 810 25.97 -11.02 14.71
C ASP A 810 25.28 -12.20 14.01
N THR A 811 24.04 -12.03 13.55
CA THR A 811 23.36 -13.05 12.73
C THR A 811 24.07 -13.22 11.40
N LYS A 812 24.30 -14.48 11.01
CA LYS A 812 25.05 -14.79 9.79
C LYS A 812 24.45 -14.08 8.56
N GLY A 813 25.28 -13.28 7.91
CA GLY A 813 24.93 -12.56 6.69
C GLY A 813 24.49 -11.12 6.94
N VAL A 814 24.00 -10.80 8.15
CA VAL A 814 23.72 -9.42 8.55
C VAL A 814 25.04 -8.65 8.55
N PRO A 815 25.12 -7.49 7.89
CA PRO A 815 26.32 -6.66 7.91
C PRO A 815 26.51 -6.03 9.30
N GLY A 816 27.75 -5.65 9.63
CA GLY A 816 28.09 -5.10 10.95
C GLY A 816 28.45 -6.17 11.98
N SER A 817 28.55 -5.76 13.23
CA SER A 817 28.77 -6.66 14.37
C SER A 817 28.23 -6.03 15.64
N SER A 818 27.77 -6.84 16.59
CA SER A 818 27.26 -6.32 17.85
C SER A 818 28.37 -5.71 18.72
N GLU A 819 28.06 -4.57 19.30
CA GLU A 819 28.81 -3.83 20.30
C GLU A 819 27.96 -3.63 21.56
N ARG A 820 28.57 -3.05 22.61
CA ARG A 820 27.87 -2.80 23.87
C ARG A 820 26.93 -1.61 23.70
N ASP A 821 25.72 -1.74 24.22
CA ASP A 821 24.70 -0.69 24.25
C ASP A 821 24.21 -0.23 22.87
N ASP A 822 24.34 -1.04 21.80
CA ASP A 822 23.78 -0.72 20.47
C ASP A 822 22.26 -0.66 20.46
N ARG A 823 21.64 -1.46 21.34
CA ARG A 823 20.18 -1.51 21.53
C ARG A 823 19.44 -1.87 20.23
N PHE A 824 19.99 -2.79 19.46
CA PHE A 824 19.36 -3.33 18.25
C PHE A 824 17.95 -3.86 18.57
N GLY A 825 16.94 -3.47 17.79
CA GLY A 825 15.53 -3.70 18.09
C GLY A 825 14.85 -2.59 18.88
N SER A 826 15.54 -1.45 19.11
CA SER A 826 14.95 -0.27 19.77
C SER A 826 13.69 0.27 19.10
N ALA A 827 13.59 0.14 17.76
CA ALA A 827 12.37 0.24 16.99
C ALA A 827 12.38 -0.83 15.88
N VAL A 828 11.20 -1.26 15.43
CA VAL A 828 11.05 -2.27 14.38
C VAL A 828 9.89 -1.90 13.45
N SER A 829 10.01 -2.26 12.17
CA SER A 829 8.95 -2.16 11.18
C SER A 829 8.92 -3.43 10.33
N LEU A 830 7.72 -3.97 10.14
CA LEU A 830 7.38 -5.01 9.17
C LEU A 830 6.44 -4.39 8.15
N THR A 831 6.98 -4.00 6.99
CA THR A 831 6.21 -3.36 5.93
C THR A 831 6.85 -3.63 4.57
N ASP A 832 6.09 -3.51 3.49
CA ASP A 832 6.55 -3.78 2.13
C ASP A 832 7.36 -2.60 1.57
N LEU A 833 8.66 -2.58 1.87
CA LEU A 833 9.61 -1.55 1.43
C LEU A 833 10.20 -1.85 0.04
N SER A 834 9.90 -3.03 -0.52
CA SER A 834 10.36 -3.52 -1.82
C SER A 834 9.27 -3.57 -2.91
N GLY A 835 8.01 -3.41 -2.51
CA GLY A 835 6.85 -3.36 -3.40
C GLY A 835 6.37 -4.74 -3.85
N TYR A 836 6.76 -5.81 -3.18
CA TYR A 836 6.36 -7.17 -3.59
C TYR A 836 5.12 -7.70 -2.85
N GLY A 837 4.45 -6.87 -2.08
CA GLY A 837 3.26 -7.18 -1.29
C GLY A 837 3.52 -7.93 0.01
N ARG A 838 4.79 -8.23 0.32
CA ARG A 838 5.23 -8.94 1.54
C ARG A 838 6.01 -8.00 2.44
N ALA A 839 5.95 -8.21 3.74
CA ALA A 839 6.70 -7.38 4.67
C ALA A 839 8.22 -7.66 4.60
N ASP A 840 8.99 -6.60 4.40
CA ASP A 840 10.43 -6.50 4.65
C ASP A 840 10.67 -6.10 6.11
N VAL A 841 11.93 -6.04 6.51
CA VAL A 841 12.32 -5.78 7.90
C VAL A 841 13.16 -4.52 7.98
N ALA A 842 12.76 -3.57 8.83
CA ALA A 842 13.61 -2.46 9.25
C ALA A 842 13.77 -2.45 10.77
N ILE A 843 15.01 -2.32 11.26
CA ILE A 843 15.37 -2.46 12.66
C ILE A 843 16.26 -1.29 13.08
N GLY A 844 15.85 -0.58 14.12
CA GLY A 844 16.63 0.49 14.72
C GLY A 844 17.59 0.00 15.81
N ALA A 845 18.77 0.60 15.84
CA ALA A 845 19.77 0.46 16.91
C ALA A 845 20.14 1.86 17.43
N GLU A 846 19.31 2.43 18.32
CA GLU A 846 19.47 3.81 18.81
C GLU A 846 20.78 4.08 19.57
N GLY A 847 21.49 3.02 19.94
CA GLY A 847 22.73 3.06 20.70
C GLY A 847 24.00 3.00 19.87
N GLU A 848 23.91 2.57 18.61
CA GLU A 848 25.05 2.37 17.70
C GLU A 848 26.00 3.57 17.69
N ASP A 849 27.30 3.31 17.63
CA ASP A 849 28.37 4.32 17.50
C ASP A 849 28.28 5.43 18.56
N ALA A 850 28.22 5.03 19.84
CA ALA A 850 28.08 5.94 20.99
C ALA A 850 26.81 6.80 20.96
N GLY A 851 25.70 6.23 20.46
CA GLY A 851 24.38 6.85 20.43
C GLY A 851 24.10 7.71 19.20
N ASN A 852 24.91 7.62 18.15
CA ASN A 852 24.53 8.15 16.84
C ASN A 852 23.27 7.42 16.34
N GLY A 853 23.27 6.11 16.50
CA GLY A 853 22.22 5.21 16.08
C GLY A 853 22.27 4.89 14.57
N THR A 854 21.56 3.84 14.20
CA THR A 854 21.38 3.42 12.79
C THR A 854 20.06 2.70 12.59
N VAL A 855 19.63 2.57 11.33
CA VAL A 855 18.59 1.62 10.92
C VAL A 855 19.22 0.59 9.98
N LEU A 856 19.02 -0.70 10.27
CA LEU A 856 19.26 -1.79 9.33
C LEU A 856 17.95 -2.11 8.61
N GLN A 857 17.95 -2.15 7.28
CA GLN A 857 16.88 -2.74 6.49
C GLN A 857 17.36 -4.05 5.87
N LEU A 858 16.51 -5.07 5.88
CA LEU A 858 16.71 -6.38 5.25
C LEU A 858 15.54 -6.65 4.31
N ASP A 859 15.83 -7.09 3.09
CA ASP A 859 14.80 -7.49 2.14
C ASP A 859 14.28 -8.87 2.49
N ASN A 860 13.07 -9.13 2.03
CA ASN A 860 12.47 -10.43 2.00
C ASN A 860 12.44 -10.94 0.56
N SER A 861 12.87 -12.18 0.27
CA SER A 861 12.81 -12.71 -1.10
C SER A 861 11.66 -13.68 -1.36
N SER A 862 10.73 -13.87 -0.40
CA SER A 862 9.61 -14.86 -0.37
C SER A 862 10.00 -16.34 -0.47
N THR A 863 11.01 -16.70 -1.27
CA THR A 863 11.47 -18.09 -1.46
C THR A 863 12.45 -18.56 -0.38
N SER A 864 13.05 -17.64 0.37
CA SER A 864 14.07 -17.91 1.39
C SER A 864 13.82 -17.19 2.71
N GLY A 865 12.70 -16.46 2.82
CA GLY A 865 12.40 -15.56 3.92
C GLY A 865 13.25 -14.29 3.88
N ILE A 866 13.50 -13.71 5.06
CA ILE A 866 14.36 -12.54 5.22
C ILE A 866 15.78 -12.86 4.74
N VAL A 867 16.28 -12.08 3.80
CA VAL A 867 17.61 -12.23 3.19
C VAL A 867 18.62 -11.45 4.02
N THR A 868 19.24 -12.11 4.99
CA THR A 868 20.19 -11.44 5.91
C THR A 868 21.35 -10.76 5.18
N THR A 869 21.74 -11.25 4.01
CA THR A 869 22.85 -10.68 3.21
C THR A 869 22.49 -9.44 2.39
N SER A 870 21.21 -9.04 2.31
CA SER A 870 20.82 -7.83 1.58
C SER A 870 20.89 -6.57 2.43
N GLY A 871 21.38 -6.67 3.67
CA GLY A 871 21.29 -5.59 4.63
C GLY A 871 21.90 -4.27 4.20
N VAL A 872 21.13 -3.20 4.36
CA VAL A 872 21.53 -1.81 4.13
C VAL A 872 21.38 -1.01 5.43
N PHE A 873 22.40 -0.23 5.77
CA PHE A 873 22.38 0.65 6.94
C PHE A 873 22.10 2.10 6.57
N TYR A 874 21.30 2.77 7.40
CA TYR A 874 21.00 4.20 7.30
C TYR A 874 21.48 4.89 8.58
N GLY A 875 22.73 5.37 8.56
CA GLY A 875 23.36 6.06 9.67
C GLY A 875 23.45 7.58 9.46
N LEU A 876 24.41 8.21 10.12
CA LEU A 876 24.61 9.66 10.05
C LEU A 876 24.84 10.17 8.62
N ALA A 877 25.59 9.43 7.80
CA ALA A 877 25.95 9.85 6.45
C ALA A 877 24.74 9.77 5.51
N GLU A 878 24.01 8.65 5.56
CA GLU A 878 22.85 8.36 4.72
C GLU A 878 21.69 9.29 5.07
N LEU A 879 21.48 9.61 6.36
CA LEU A 879 20.40 10.50 6.80
C LEU A 879 20.82 11.98 6.89
N GLY A 880 22.12 12.27 6.90
CA GLY A 880 22.66 13.62 7.04
C GLY A 880 22.36 14.24 8.41
N THR A 881 22.40 13.44 9.46
CA THR A 881 22.11 13.86 10.84
C THR A 881 23.41 14.18 11.60
N PRO A 882 23.35 15.02 12.64
CA PRO A 882 24.50 15.23 13.52
C PRO A 882 24.74 14.01 14.43
N ALA A 883 25.92 13.95 15.03
CA ALA A 883 26.23 12.91 16.02
C ALA A 883 25.26 12.92 17.21
N ALA A 884 25.13 11.77 17.88
CA ALA A 884 24.21 11.52 18.97
C ALA A 884 22.72 11.67 18.62
N ALA A 885 22.35 11.49 17.34
CA ALA A 885 20.97 11.62 16.85
C ALA A 885 20.01 10.52 17.33
N ARG A 886 20.52 9.41 17.87
CA ARG A 886 19.73 8.25 18.29
C ARG A 886 18.82 7.73 17.16
N ILE A 887 19.36 7.65 15.94
CA ILE A 887 18.65 7.07 14.79
C ILE A 887 18.19 5.65 15.14
N GLY A 888 16.98 5.27 14.70
CA GLY A 888 16.41 3.95 15.00
C GLY A 888 15.57 3.92 16.28
N LYS A 889 15.35 5.07 16.94
CA LYS A 889 14.42 5.18 18.07
C LYS A 889 12.96 5.31 17.66
N VAL A 890 12.69 6.00 16.55
CA VAL A 890 11.35 6.20 15.99
C VAL A 890 11.39 5.76 14.54
N LEU A 891 10.57 4.75 14.22
CA LEU A 891 10.54 4.10 12.92
C LEU A 891 9.09 3.76 12.60
N HIS A 892 8.58 4.24 11.47
CA HIS A 892 7.27 3.89 10.94
C HIS A 892 7.37 3.64 9.44
N PRO A 893 6.46 2.81 8.88
CA PRO A 893 6.29 2.69 7.44
C PRO A 893 6.04 4.02 6.75
#